data_AF-A0A8T5LLS8-F1
#
_entry.id   AF-A0A8T5LLS8-F1
#
_cell.length_a   1.000
_cell.length_b   1.000
_cell.length_c   1.000
_cell.angle_alpha   90.00
_cell.angle_beta   90.00
_cell.angle_gamma   90.00
#
_symmetry.space_group_name_H-M   'P 1'
#
loop_
_entity.id
_entity.type
_entity.pdbx_description
1 polymer ?
#
loop_
_entity_poly.entity_id
_entity_poly.type
_entity_poly.pdbx_seq_one_letter_code
_entity_poly.pdbx_strand_id
1 'polypeptide(L)'
;MQKTNDVIGLGNALVDFLVEVDENKLLEFNLKKGEMHLVEEEKAKEILEIIQQQELKIETASGGSSANTLRAIAFLGGKAILCGKVGEDKHGEIYVQQLENHGVSTKINKHYKTTGHCVSFITPDSQRTMSTYLGAALELYKEDILEEDIAKSKVLHLEGYQIEGPTKETILHAIELAKKHNTLVSIDLADPGLIRRNKEFLKELVMHHADIVFVNEIEAKEFTGLENEDAVRELGKHAKIAIVKLGEEGSLVFQNNKIIKINPFPAKAIDTTGAGDTFAAGLLYGYCQGWPIEKAGNLGSLMASKIVEQVGVKVNQLNVQELKKQIEEKTMIKIGIIGGSGLDNPNILKDSQDLEVNTPYGKPSSLLKVGKINDVDVVLLARHGRKHTIPPTQVNFRANIHALKEAGCTHILATTACGSLKKEIGRGDFVILNQFIDFTRHRKVTFHEEFPNGDIKHTPMAEPFDKTLREIFIKTCEELGLKHHKNGTVVTIEGPRFSTKAESHMFRSWNADVINMSIAPEATLANEIGIPYAAVAMSTDYDCWKEDEVAVTWEDVLKVFKENVEKVTNLLAKAIPKINNKDKVVLEKVEIEKEEDNKTEFDLKSTIRTIPHWPKQGIMFRDITTLLQNPEAFNYCIQKFKEQYQNKNINKIVGIESRGFIFGSVLAKELGLPFVLMRKPGKLPAETVAQEYQLEYGTDKVEIHKDAIDDGDNVLIVDDLLATGGTMQAACQLVEKLNGNVAGVAFVIDLPDLKGREKLLSYDVFNLVEFEGE
;
A
#
# COMPACT_ATOMS: atom_id res chain seq x y z
N MET A 1 28.74 4.40 -1.80
CA MET A 1 28.98 5.76 -2.33
C MET A 1 27.80 6.64 -1.95
N GLN A 2 28.00 7.90 -1.59
CA GLN A 2 26.87 8.82 -1.33
C GLN A 2 26.12 9.08 -2.65
N LYS A 3 24.80 8.89 -2.66
CA LYS A 3 23.97 9.21 -3.83
C LYS A 3 23.80 10.73 -3.91
N THR A 4 24.40 11.36 -4.91
CA THR A 4 24.37 12.83 -5.11
C THR A 4 23.37 13.28 -6.16
N ASN A 5 22.91 12.37 -7.02
CA ASN A 5 21.94 12.63 -8.09
C ASN A 5 20.63 11.89 -7.77
N ASP A 6 19.50 12.48 -8.17
CA ASP A 6 18.20 11.84 -7.95
C ASP A 6 17.96 10.77 -9.01
N VAL A 7 17.95 11.16 -10.29
CA VAL A 7 17.63 10.25 -11.39
C VAL A 7 18.64 10.41 -12.53
N ILE A 8 19.18 9.29 -13.01
CA ILE A 8 19.85 9.20 -14.30
C ILE A 8 18.94 8.44 -15.26
N GLY A 9 18.73 8.95 -16.46
CA GLY A 9 17.96 8.27 -17.50
C GLY A 9 18.82 7.93 -18.72
N LEU A 10 18.49 6.81 -19.37
CA LEU A 10 18.95 6.52 -20.73
C LEU A 10 17.79 6.82 -21.66
N GLY A 11 18.03 7.62 -22.69
CA GLY A 11 16.99 8.11 -23.59
C GLY A 11 17.39 8.06 -25.05
N ASN A 12 16.42 7.79 -25.92
CA ASN A 12 16.57 8.12 -27.34
C ASN A 12 16.59 9.66 -27.46
N ALA A 13 17.76 10.22 -27.78
CA ALA A 13 17.93 11.65 -27.91
C ALA A 13 17.34 12.13 -29.25
N LEU A 14 16.08 12.57 -29.21
CA LEU A 14 15.30 12.94 -30.39
C LEU A 14 14.92 14.42 -30.38
N VAL A 15 15.17 15.12 -31.49
CA VAL A 15 14.61 16.46 -31.70
C VAL A 15 13.18 16.34 -32.21
N ASP A 16 12.23 16.98 -31.54
CA ASP A 16 10.85 17.06 -31.99
C ASP A 16 10.68 18.28 -32.91
N PHE A 17 10.17 18.02 -34.12
CA PHE A 17 9.73 19.02 -35.07
C PHE A 17 8.20 19.03 -35.10
N LEU A 18 7.57 20.07 -34.57
CA LEU A 18 6.11 20.22 -34.64
C LEU A 18 5.75 21.02 -35.89
N VAL A 19 4.88 20.44 -36.73
CA VAL A 19 4.48 21.01 -38.00
C VAL A 19 2.95 20.94 -38.13
N GLU A 20 2.30 22.08 -38.28
CA GLU A 20 0.85 22.15 -38.52
C GLU A 20 0.57 21.91 -40.01
N VAL A 21 -0.31 20.94 -40.30
CA VAL A 21 -0.67 20.54 -41.67
C VAL A 21 -2.15 20.20 -41.79
N ASP A 22 -2.72 20.36 -42.99
CA ASP A 22 -4.05 19.82 -43.31
C ASP A 22 -4.01 18.30 -43.53
N GLU A 23 -5.13 17.60 -43.38
CA GLU A 23 -5.19 16.14 -43.55
C GLU A 23 -4.67 15.65 -44.91
N ASN A 24 -4.95 16.41 -45.98
CA ASN A 24 -4.53 16.06 -47.33
C ASN A 24 -2.99 16.05 -47.49
N LYS A 25 -2.27 16.83 -46.67
CA LYS A 25 -0.79 16.85 -46.70
C LYS A 25 -0.18 15.59 -46.10
N LEU A 26 -0.86 14.88 -45.20
CA LEU A 26 -0.37 13.60 -44.66
C LEU A 26 -0.23 12.53 -45.75
N LEU A 27 -1.08 12.59 -46.78
CA LEU A 27 -1.03 11.69 -47.94
C LEU A 27 0.25 11.91 -48.77
N GLU A 28 0.75 13.15 -48.86
CA GLU A 28 2.00 13.47 -49.57
C GLU A 28 3.22 12.82 -48.90
N PHE A 29 3.18 12.68 -47.57
CA PHE A 29 4.25 12.02 -46.81
C PHE A 29 4.11 10.49 -46.76
N ASN A 30 3.01 9.92 -47.30
CA ASN A 30 2.63 8.51 -47.17
C ASN A 30 2.53 8.06 -45.70
N LEU A 31 2.02 8.95 -44.84
CA LEU A 31 1.83 8.68 -43.41
C LEU A 31 0.36 8.40 -43.11
N LYS A 32 0.10 7.41 -42.26
CA LYS A 32 -1.24 7.12 -41.79
C LYS A 32 -1.57 7.97 -40.56
N LYS A 33 -2.67 8.72 -40.66
CA LYS A 33 -3.10 9.67 -39.62
C LYS A 33 -3.24 8.99 -38.26
N GLY A 34 -2.69 9.62 -37.21
CA GLY A 34 -2.83 9.17 -35.83
C GLY A 34 -1.85 8.08 -35.39
N GLU A 35 -0.92 7.66 -36.25
CA GLU A 35 0.08 6.64 -35.96
C GLU A 35 1.49 7.23 -35.84
N MET A 36 2.36 6.51 -35.14
CA MET A 36 3.80 6.74 -35.15
C MET A 36 4.45 5.78 -36.15
N HIS A 37 5.19 6.35 -37.10
CA HIS A 37 5.89 5.64 -38.15
C HIS A 37 7.40 5.73 -37.89
N LEU A 38 8.05 4.60 -37.66
CA LEU A 38 9.51 4.54 -37.72
C LEU A 38 9.93 4.62 -39.19
N VAL A 39 10.81 5.57 -39.51
CA VAL A 39 11.29 5.79 -40.88
C VAL A 39 12.80 5.66 -40.96
N GLU A 40 13.28 5.23 -42.12
CA GLU A 40 14.70 5.18 -42.45
C GLU A 40 15.24 6.56 -42.87
N GLU A 41 16.56 6.70 -42.92
CA GLU A 41 17.24 7.99 -43.15
C GLU A 41 16.81 8.70 -44.45
N GLU A 42 16.63 7.95 -45.54
CA GLU A 42 16.21 8.52 -46.84
C GLU A 42 14.82 9.17 -46.74
N LYS A 43 13.86 8.49 -46.11
CA LYS A 43 12.50 9.00 -45.94
C LYS A 43 12.46 10.17 -44.97
N ALA A 44 13.26 10.12 -43.91
CA ALA A 44 13.40 11.22 -42.96
C ALA A 44 13.92 12.51 -43.64
N LYS A 45 14.95 12.37 -44.50
CA LYS A 45 15.49 13.47 -45.32
C LYS A 45 14.44 14.02 -46.28
N GLU A 46 13.75 13.15 -47.01
CA GLU A 46 12.67 13.55 -47.93
C GLU A 46 11.60 14.39 -47.23
N ILE A 47 11.16 13.96 -46.04
CA ILE A 47 10.16 14.68 -45.25
C ILE A 47 10.67 16.08 -44.85
N LEU A 48 11.89 16.18 -44.30
CA LEU A 48 12.46 17.47 -43.90
C LEU A 48 12.68 18.40 -45.10
N GLU A 49 13.10 17.88 -46.25
CA GLU A 49 13.26 18.64 -47.49
C GLU A 49 11.92 19.20 -47.99
N ILE A 50 10.84 18.40 -47.98
CA ILE A 50 9.50 18.86 -48.35
C ILE A 50 9.03 19.97 -47.42
N ILE A 51 9.20 19.80 -46.10
CA ILE A 51 8.81 20.81 -45.10
C ILE A 51 9.56 22.12 -45.34
N GLN A 52 10.86 22.05 -45.65
CA GLN A 52 11.68 23.22 -45.94
C GLN A 52 11.30 23.89 -47.27
N GLN A 53 11.06 23.11 -48.33
CA GLN A 53 10.67 23.61 -49.65
C GLN A 53 9.30 24.30 -49.64
N GLN A 54 8.37 23.80 -48.81
CA GLN A 54 7.03 24.36 -48.66
C GLN A 54 6.95 25.49 -47.60
N GLU A 55 8.09 25.91 -47.03
CA GLU A 55 8.18 26.94 -45.98
C GLU A 55 7.21 26.70 -44.82
N LEU A 56 6.97 25.43 -44.47
CA LEU A 56 6.07 25.10 -43.36
C LEU A 56 6.71 25.57 -42.05
N LYS A 57 5.88 26.13 -41.16
CA LYS A 57 6.33 26.58 -39.85
C LYS A 57 6.72 25.36 -39.01
N ILE A 58 7.98 25.32 -38.56
CA ILE A 58 8.50 24.28 -37.66
C ILE A 58 8.75 24.88 -36.29
N GLU A 59 8.15 24.32 -35.25
CA GLU A 59 8.60 24.53 -33.86
C GLU A 59 9.54 23.38 -33.46
N THR A 60 10.69 23.71 -32.86
CA THR A 60 11.71 22.74 -32.45
C THR A 60 11.74 22.58 -30.94
N ALA A 61 11.70 21.35 -30.47
CA ALA A 61 11.79 21.01 -29.05
C ALA A 61 12.70 19.80 -28.82
N SER A 62 13.26 19.69 -27.61
CA SER A 62 13.95 18.49 -27.15
C SER A 62 12.91 17.46 -26.76
N GLY A 63 12.76 16.45 -27.60
CA GLY A 63 11.86 15.31 -27.41
C GLY A 63 12.54 14.13 -26.74
N GLY A 64 11.86 13.00 -26.80
CA GLY A 64 12.21 11.77 -26.12
C GLY A 64 11.56 11.70 -24.73
N SER A 65 10.88 10.57 -24.46
CA SER A 65 10.14 10.36 -23.22
C SER A 65 11.06 10.50 -21.99
N SER A 66 12.30 9.95 -22.06
CA SER A 66 13.20 9.97 -20.90
C SER A 66 13.71 11.37 -20.62
N ALA A 67 13.97 12.12 -21.69
CA ALA A 67 14.33 13.53 -21.63
C ALA A 67 13.18 14.38 -21.07
N ASN A 68 11.93 14.10 -21.43
CA ASN A 68 10.75 14.76 -20.87
C ASN A 68 10.63 14.50 -19.36
N THR A 69 10.77 13.25 -18.93
CA THR A 69 10.74 12.85 -17.52
C THR A 69 11.83 13.55 -16.72
N LEU A 70 13.07 13.54 -17.21
CA LEU A 70 14.22 14.19 -16.55
C LEU A 70 14.11 15.71 -16.52
N ARG A 71 13.58 16.33 -17.59
CA ARG A 71 13.30 17.77 -17.64
C ARG A 71 12.27 18.17 -16.58
N ALA A 72 11.22 17.37 -16.41
CA ALA A 72 10.22 17.57 -15.37
C ALA A 72 10.82 17.41 -13.96
N ILE A 73 11.71 16.43 -13.73
CA ILE A 73 12.43 16.28 -12.45
C ILE A 73 13.34 17.48 -12.17
N ALA A 74 14.10 17.94 -13.16
CA ALA A 74 14.96 19.12 -13.03
C ALA A 74 14.14 20.38 -12.71
N PHE A 75 13.00 20.56 -13.38
CA PHE A 75 12.06 21.64 -13.12
C PHE A 75 11.55 21.63 -11.66
N LEU A 76 11.28 20.46 -11.07
CA LEU A 76 10.90 20.35 -9.65
C LEU A 76 12.05 20.66 -8.67
N GLY A 77 13.27 20.84 -9.18
CA GLY A 77 14.51 21.07 -8.42
C GLY A 77 15.28 19.78 -8.10
N GLY A 78 14.95 18.66 -8.74
CA GLY A 78 15.71 17.41 -8.62
C GLY A 78 16.97 17.43 -9.48
N LYS A 79 17.95 16.59 -9.13
CA LYS A 79 19.18 16.44 -9.91
C LYS A 79 19.03 15.31 -10.94
N ALA A 80 18.87 15.70 -12.20
CA ALA A 80 18.62 14.80 -13.33
C ALA A 80 19.82 14.73 -14.29
N ILE A 81 20.17 13.52 -14.73
CA ILE A 81 21.21 13.28 -15.75
C ILE A 81 20.59 12.52 -16.93
N LEU A 82 20.79 12.98 -18.15
CA LEU A 82 20.43 12.22 -19.36
C LEU A 82 21.69 11.66 -20.03
N CYS A 83 21.71 10.35 -20.24
CA CYS A 83 22.68 9.65 -21.08
C CYS A 83 22.02 9.27 -22.42
N GLY A 84 22.73 9.51 -23.53
CA GLY A 84 22.21 9.34 -24.88
C GLY A 84 23.25 9.70 -25.93
N LYS A 85 22.86 9.64 -27.20
CA LYS A 85 23.77 9.95 -28.32
C LYS A 85 23.06 10.75 -29.41
N VAL A 86 23.71 11.80 -29.89
CA VAL A 86 23.23 12.67 -30.98
C VAL A 86 24.22 12.70 -32.14
N GLY A 87 23.82 13.24 -33.28
CA GLY A 87 24.70 13.42 -34.42
C GLY A 87 25.65 14.61 -34.26
N GLU A 88 26.72 14.61 -35.06
CA GLU A 88 27.59 15.77 -35.27
C GLU A 88 26.94 16.83 -36.17
N ASP A 89 25.76 17.30 -35.76
CA ASP A 89 24.97 18.28 -36.51
C ASP A 89 24.35 19.34 -35.60
N LYS A 90 23.78 20.38 -36.23
CA LYS A 90 23.14 21.50 -35.53
C LYS A 90 21.94 21.06 -34.68
N HIS A 91 21.26 19.97 -35.05
CA HIS A 91 20.13 19.45 -34.29
C HIS A 91 20.60 18.84 -32.96
N GLY A 92 21.71 18.10 -32.97
CA GLY A 92 22.34 17.58 -31.76
C GLY A 92 22.80 18.68 -30.82
N GLU A 93 23.40 19.75 -31.36
CA GLU A 93 23.80 20.92 -30.57
C GLU A 93 22.60 21.63 -29.92
N ILE A 94 21.52 21.84 -30.68
CA ILE A 94 20.28 22.44 -30.16
C ILE A 94 19.67 21.55 -29.08
N TYR A 95 19.66 20.23 -29.27
CA TYR A 95 19.11 19.26 -28.32
C TYR A 95 19.81 19.36 -26.95
N VAL A 96 21.14 19.30 -26.95
CA VAL A 96 21.96 19.39 -25.73
C VAL A 96 21.76 20.75 -25.05
N GLN A 97 21.85 21.85 -25.81
CA GLN A 97 21.69 23.19 -25.27
C GLN A 97 20.31 23.39 -24.63
N GLN A 98 19.25 22.88 -25.26
CA GLN A 98 17.91 22.98 -24.71
C GLN A 98 17.79 22.19 -23.40
N LEU A 99 18.33 20.98 -23.29
CA LEU A 99 18.27 20.21 -22.05
C LEU A 99 19.02 20.87 -20.89
N GLU A 100 20.22 21.39 -21.16
CA GLU A 100 21.02 22.11 -20.17
C GLU A 100 20.33 23.39 -19.69
N ASN A 101 19.66 24.12 -20.59
CA ASN A 101 18.86 25.29 -20.24
C ASN A 101 17.68 24.95 -19.31
N HIS A 102 17.20 23.70 -19.35
CA HIS A 102 16.17 23.20 -18.43
C HIS A 102 16.75 22.54 -17.16
N GLY A 103 18.06 22.63 -16.94
CA GLY A 103 18.72 22.14 -15.72
C GLY A 103 19.01 20.63 -15.71
N VAL A 104 18.87 19.95 -16.85
CA VAL A 104 19.29 18.54 -16.98
C VAL A 104 20.77 18.49 -17.28
N SER A 105 21.53 17.71 -16.52
CA SER A 105 22.94 17.45 -16.83
C SER A 105 23.05 16.46 -17.98
N THR A 106 23.81 16.80 -19.02
CA THR A 106 23.90 16.00 -20.24
C THR A 106 25.17 15.14 -20.22
N LYS A 107 25.01 13.85 -20.49
CA LYS A 107 26.07 12.88 -20.82
C LYS A 107 25.80 12.34 -22.21
N ILE A 108 25.74 13.28 -23.16
CA ILE A 108 25.35 13.04 -24.53
C ILE A 108 26.61 12.91 -25.39
N ASN A 109 26.83 11.72 -25.95
CA ASN A 109 27.92 11.47 -26.88
C ASN A 109 27.52 11.84 -28.31
N LYS A 110 28.53 11.97 -29.20
CA LYS A 110 28.33 12.31 -30.61
C LYS A 110 28.56 11.11 -31.51
N HIS A 111 27.88 11.07 -32.66
CA HIS A 111 28.04 10.08 -33.70
C HIS A 111 28.07 10.74 -35.08
N TYR A 112 28.66 10.07 -36.09
CA TYR A 112 28.69 10.58 -37.47
C TYR A 112 27.33 10.51 -38.17
N LYS A 113 26.39 9.68 -37.67
CA LYS A 113 25.00 9.64 -38.15
C LYS A 113 24.26 10.89 -37.72
N THR A 114 23.23 11.27 -38.47
CA THR A 114 22.37 12.41 -38.15
C THR A 114 21.63 12.21 -36.82
N THR A 115 21.40 13.31 -36.11
CA THR A 115 20.63 13.34 -34.87
C THR A 115 19.22 12.79 -35.13
N GLY A 116 18.79 11.88 -34.26
CA GLY A 116 17.45 11.34 -34.32
C GLY A 116 16.41 12.45 -34.14
N HIS A 117 15.28 12.32 -34.81
CA HIS A 117 14.23 13.32 -34.75
C HIS A 117 12.85 12.72 -34.98
N CYS A 118 11.84 13.38 -34.43
CA CYS A 118 10.45 13.05 -34.66
C CYS A 118 9.73 14.26 -35.27
N VAL A 119 9.19 14.10 -36.48
CA VAL A 119 8.29 15.09 -37.07
C VAL A 119 6.86 14.77 -36.62
N SER A 120 6.30 15.63 -35.79
CA SER A 120 4.91 15.58 -35.33
C SER A 120 4.04 16.48 -36.21
N PHE A 121 3.27 15.86 -37.09
CA PHE A 121 2.27 16.53 -37.90
C PHE A 121 0.98 16.71 -37.12
N ILE A 122 0.53 17.94 -36.93
CA ILE A 122 -0.67 18.29 -36.18
C ILE A 122 -1.76 18.72 -37.17
N THR A 123 -2.87 17.98 -37.20
CA THR A 123 -4.04 18.33 -38.01
C THR A 123 -5.04 19.21 -37.25
N PRO A 124 -5.97 19.91 -37.93
CA PRO A 124 -6.92 20.83 -37.26
C PRO A 124 -7.80 20.21 -36.16
N ASP A 125 -8.01 18.90 -36.20
CA ASP A 125 -8.70 18.14 -35.14
C ASP A 125 -7.79 17.77 -33.95
N SER A 126 -6.58 18.34 -33.90
CA SER A 126 -5.54 18.12 -32.89
C SER A 126 -4.98 16.70 -32.85
N GLN A 127 -5.25 15.87 -33.86
CA GLN A 127 -4.63 14.56 -33.98
C GLN A 127 -3.16 14.70 -34.42
N ARG A 128 -2.27 13.94 -33.78
CA ARG A 128 -0.84 13.90 -34.11
C ARG A 128 -0.51 12.67 -34.95
N THR A 129 0.26 12.87 -36.01
CA THR A 129 0.89 11.80 -36.78
C THR A 129 2.39 11.97 -36.70
N MET A 130 3.09 10.93 -36.24
CA MET A 130 4.51 11.04 -35.92
C MET A 130 5.33 10.27 -36.96
N SER A 131 6.40 10.89 -37.46
CA SER A 131 7.41 10.25 -38.28
C SER A 131 8.74 10.33 -37.53
N THR A 132 9.23 9.19 -37.05
CA THR A 132 10.37 9.11 -36.15
C THR A 132 11.54 8.42 -36.83
N TYR A 133 12.65 9.16 -36.97
CA TYR A 133 13.94 8.61 -37.37
C TYR A 133 14.86 8.57 -36.14
N LEU A 134 15.30 7.37 -35.76
CA LEU A 134 16.09 7.21 -34.53
C LEU A 134 17.56 7.62 -34.70
N GLY A 135 18.12 7.55 -35.91
CA GLY A 135 19.45 8.07 -36.23
C GLY A 135 20.54 7.68 -35.24
N ALA A 136 21.31 8.67 -34.78
CA ALA A 136 22.39 8.49 -33.80
C ALA A 136 21.94 7.88 -32.45
N ALA A 137 20.66 7.95 -32.10
CA ALA A 137 20.16 7.42 -30.82
C ALA A 137 20.28 5.88 -30.74
N LEU A 138 20.23 5.18 -31.87
CA LEU A 138 20.45 3.71 -31.92
C LEU A 138 21.91 3.32 -31.70
N GLU A 139 22.85 4.25 -31.79
CA GLU A 139 24.28 3.98 -31.70
C GLU A 139 24.79 4.14 -30.26
N LEU A 140 23.93 3.99 -29.25
CA LEU A 140 24.30 4.03 -27.84
C LEU A 140 24.90 2.68 -27.41
N TYR A 141 26.18 2.68 -27.07
CA TYR A 141 26.96 1.51 -26.71
C TYR A 141 27.31 1.49 -25.22
N LYS A 142 27.87 0.37 -24.75
CA LYS A 142 28.23 0.18 -23.34
C LYS A 142 29.26 1.22 -22.87
N GLU A 143 30.16 1.62 -23.75
CA GLU A 143 31.24 2.59 -23.48
C GLU A 143 30.70 4.02 -23.26
N ASP A 144 29.48 4.30 -23.71
CA ASP A 144 28.82 5.58 -23.48
C ASP A 144 28.25 5.69 -22.06
N ILE A 145 28.11 4.57 -21.35
CA ILE A 145 27.50 4.51 -20.02
C ILE A 145 28.58 4.72 -18.96
N LEU A 146 28.51 5.86 -18.26
CA LEU A 146 29.45 6.18 -17.18
C LEU A 146 29.00 5.54 -15.86
N GLU A 147 29.73 4.51 -15.42
CA GLU A 147 29.46 3.80 -14.16
C GLU A 147 29.37 4.74 -12.95
N GLU A 148 30.22 5.77 -12.90
CA GLU A 148 30.24 6.73 -11.79
C GLU A 148 28.91 7.50 -11.64
N ASP A 149 28.29 7.87 -12.76
CA ASP A 149 27.03 8.62 -12.75
C ASP A 149 25.87 7.72 -12.30
N ILE A 150 25.86 6.45 -12.70
CA ILE A 150 24.91 5.44 -12.20
C ILE A 150 25.13 5.21 -10.70
N ALA A 151 26.38 5.05 -10.26
CA ALA A 151 26.72 4.80 -8.87
C ALA A 151 26.29 5.94 -7.94
N LYS A 152 26.36 7.19 -8.42
CA LYS A 152 25.95 8.40 -7.71
C LYS A 152 24.44 8.70 -7.77
N SER A 153 23.67 7.98 -8.57
CA SER A 153 22.22 8.22 -8.74
C SER A 153 21.37 7.32 -7.84
N LYS A 154 20.23 7.83 -7.35
CA LYS A 154 19.27 7.02 -6.58
C LYS A 154 18.48 6.08 -7.48
N VAL A 155 18.08 6.56 -8.66
CA VAL A 155 17.31 5.82 -9.65
C VAL A 155 17.97 5.88 -11.04
N LEU A 156 18.04 4.73 -11.71
CA LEU A 156 18.25 4.58 -13.14
C LEU A 156 16.88 4.46 -13.81
N HIS A 157 16.49 5.42 -14.64
CA HIS A 157 15.22 5.42 -15.36
C HIS A 157 15.41 5.02 -16.82
N LEU A 158 14.63 4.05 -17.26
CA LEU A 158 14.66 3.44 -18.59
C LEU A 158 13.26 3.47 -19.16
N GLU A 159 13.17 3.46 -20.49
CA GLU A 159 11.87 3.34 -21.16
C GLU A 159 11.91 2.20 -22.18
N GLY A 160 10.72 1.79 -22.61
CA GLY A 160 10.57 0.70 -23.56
C GLY A 160 11.26 1.00 -24.90
N TYR A 161 11.26 2.25 -25.36
CA TYR A 161 11.77 2.65 -26.68
C TYR A 161 13.25 2.37 -26.91
N GLN A 162 14.02 2.26 -25.83
CA GLN A 162 15.46 2.02 -25.85
C GLN A 162 15.74 0.53 -26.14
N ILE A 163 14.72 -0.33 -26.09
CA ILE A 163 14.84 -1.78 -26.32
C ILE A 163 14.84 -2.10 -27.82
N GLU A 164 14.56 -1.13 -28.69
CA GLU A 164 14.59 -1.35 -30.14
C GLU A 164 16.01 -1.28 -30.69
N GLY A 165 16.38 -2.24 -31.54
CA GLY A 165 17.68 -2.26 -32.20
C GLY A 165 18.84 -2.75 -31.31
N PRO A 166 20.08 -2.27 -31.54
CA PRO A 166 21.29 -2.80 -30.92
C PRO A 166 21.50 -2.34 -29.46
N THR A 167 20.68 -1.42 -28.96
CA THR A 167 20.79 -0.81 -27.63
C THR A 167 20.38 -1.75 -26.48
N LYS A 168 19.79 -2.92 -26.77
CA LYS A 168 19.41 -3.93 -25.76
C LYS A 168 20.55 -4.30 -24.82
N GLU A 169 21.74 -4.56 -25.38
CA GLU A 169 22.90 -4.93 -24.57
C GLU A 169 23.40 -3.78 -23.69
N THR A 170 23.27 -2.55 -24.19
CA THR A 170 23.63 -1.33 -23.45
C THR A 170 22.71 -1.12 -22.25
N ILE A 171 21.41 -1.38 -22.40
CA ILE A 171 20.45 -1.33 -21.29
C ILE A 171 20.80 -2.37 -20.22
N LEU A 172 21.03 -3.62 -20.62
CA LEU A 172 21.38 -4.68 -19.68
C LEU A 172 22.65 -4.32 -18.92
N HIS A 173 23.66 -3.77 -19.60
CA HIS A 173 24.87 -3.28 -18.95
C HIS A 173 24.58 -2.15 -17.94
N ALA A 174 23.75 -1.16 -18.28
CA ALA A 174 23.37 -0.10 -17.36
C ALA A 174 22.62 -0.64 -16.12
N ILE A 175 21.75 -1.63 -16.31
CA ILE A 175 21.03 -2.33 -15.24
C ILE A 175 22.01 -3.10 -14.33
N GLU A 176 22.99 -3.80 -14.89
CA GLU A 176 24.03 -4.49 -14.13
C GLU A 176 24.83 -3.52 -13.27
N LEU A 177 25.21 -2.37 -13.83
CA LEU A 177 25.88 -1.30 -13.08
C LEU A 177 24.97 -0.73 -11.98
N ALA A 178 23.68 -0.55 -12.25
CA ALA A 178 22.73 -0.08 -11.25
C ALA A 178 22.61 -1.06 -10.08
N LYS A 179 22.44 -2.36 -10.37
CA LYS A 179 22.42 -3.45 -9.38
C LYS A 179 23.71 -3.49 -8.56
N LYS A 180 24.86 -3.39 -9.22
CA LYS A 180 26.19 -3.36 -8.56
C LYS A 180 26.30 -2.23 -7.51
N HIS A 181 25.65 -1.09 -7.75
CA HIS A 181 25.74 0.09 -6.89
C HIS A 181 24.48 0.39 -6.06
N ASN A 182 23.54 -0.55 -5.98
CA ASN A 182 22.25 -0.37 -5.30
C ASN A 182 21.51 0.89 -5.79
N THR A 183 21.60 1.19 -7.08
CA THR A 183 20.77 2.19 -7.76
C THR A 183 19.49 1.49 -8.20
N LEU A 184 18.33 2.05 -7.84
CA LEU A 184 17.05 1.43 -8.20
C LEU A 184 16.81 1.52 -9.70
N VAL A 185 16.27 0.46 -10.28
CA VAL A 185 15.93 0.43 -11.71
C VAL A 185 14.46 0.74 -11.90
N SER A 186 14.18 1.84 -12.59
CA SER A 186 12.84 2.27 -12.98
C SER A 186 12.66 2.04 -14.48
N ILE A 187 11.56 1.38 -14.87
CA ILE A 187 11.24 1.08 -16.27
C ILE A 187 9.81 1.55 -16.58
N ASP A 188 9.65 2.42 -17.58
CA ASP A 188 8.35 2.70 -18.20
C ASP A 188 8.22 1.87 -19.49
N LEU A 189 7.14 1.10 -19.65
CA LEU A 189 6.98 0.22 -20.83
C LEU A 189 6.64 0.97 -22.13
N ALA A 190 6.23 2.25 -22.00
CA ALA A 190 6.12 3.26 -23.04
C ALA A 190 5.08 3.07 -24.16
N ASP A 191 4.92 1.87 -24.77
CA ASP A 191 3.99 1.66 -25.88
C ASP A 191 3.43 0.21 -25.97
N PRO A 192 2.10 0.03 -26.13
CA PRO A 192 1.47 -1.27 -26.36
C PRO A 192 2.00 -2.06 -27.57
N GLY A 193 2.36 -1.38 -28.67
CA GLY A 193 2.92 -2.01 -29.87
C GLY A 193 4.33 -2.55 -29.62
N LEU A 194 5.16 -1.78 -28.92
CA LEU A 194 6.49 -2.17 -28.50
C LEU A 194 6.45 -3.37 -27.56
N ILE A 195 5.54 -3.36 -26.58
CA ILE A 195 5.31 -4.48 -25.68
C ILE A 195 4.98 -5.75 -26.46
N ARG A 196 4.07 -5.69 -27.43
CA ARG A 196 3.70 -6.86 -28.25
C ARG A 196 4.89 -7.42 -29.03
N ARG A 197 5.75 -6.58 -29.61
CA ARG A 197 6.90 -7.01 -30.40
C ARG A 197 8.07 -7.54 -29.55
N ASN A 198 8.21 -7.06 -28.31
CA ASN A 198 9.35 -7.37 -27.44
C ASN A 198 8.94 -8.08 -26.13
N LYS A 199 7.78 -8.74 -26.10
CA LYS A 199 7.13 -9.25 -24.88
C LYS A 199 8.04 -10.10 -24.00
N GLU A 200 8.74 -11.07 -24.58
CA GLU A 200 9.60 -11.99 -23.81
C GLU A 200 10.78 -11.27 -23.15
N PHE A 201 11.45 -10.40 -23.90
CA PHE A 201 12.57 -9.61 -23.37
C PHE A 201 12.11 -8.62 -22.29
N LEU A 202 10.96 -7.96 -22.50
CA LEU A 202 10.39 -7.06 -21.51
C LEU A 202 9.94 -7.80 -20.24
N LYS A 203 9.41 -9.01 -20.37
CA LYS A 203 9.10 -9.86 -19.22
C LYS A 203 10.34 -10.15 -18.41
N GLU A 204 11.42 -10.60 -19.04
CA GLU A 204 12.70 -10.84 -18.37
C GLU A 204 13.18 -9.59 -17.63
N LEU A 205 13.18 -8.44 -18.32
CA LEU A 205 13.63 -7.16 -17.80
C LEU A 205 12.80 -6.70 -16.59
N VAL A 206 11.47 -6.70 -16.68
CA VAL A 206 10.59 -6.28 -15.58
C VAL A 206 10.61 -7.28 -14.43
N MET A 207 10.52 -8.58 -14.71
CA MET A 207 10.38 -9.60 -13.66
C MET A 207 11.64 -9.79 -12.84
N HIS A 208 12.82 -9.55 -13.43
CA HIS A 208 14.10 -9.80 -12.77
C HIS A 208 14.92 -8.55 -12.47
N HIS A 209 14.60 -7.40 -13.08
CA HIS A 209 15.44 -6.21 -12.96
C HIS A 209 14.70 -4.94 -12.53
N ALA A 210 13.38 -4.81 -12.68
CA ALA A 210 12.67 -3.59 -12.30
C ALA A 210 12.46 -3.50 -10.78
N ASP A 211 12.89 -2.40 -10.17
CA ASP A 211 12.45 -2.01 -8.83
C ASP A 211 11.15 -1.18 -8.90
N ILE A 212 11.02 -0.35 -9.94
CA ILE A 212 9.87 0.52 -10.19
C ILE A 212 9.39 0.30 -11.63
N VAL A 213 8.12 -0.04 -11.83
CA VAL A 213 7.55 -0.23 -13.17
C VAL A 213 6.36 0.70 -13.41
N PHE A 214 6.35 1.38 -14.55
CA PHE A 214 5.25 2.22 -15.01
C PHE A 214 4.61 1.62 -16.25
N VAL A 215 3.28 1.55 -16.24
CA VAL A 215 2.44 1.20 -17.38
C VAL A 215 1.16 2.04 -17.35
N ASN A 216 0.52 2.27 -18.48
CA ASN A 216 -0.91 2.64 -18.55
C ASN A 216 -1.81 1.39 -18.63
N GLU A 217 -3.13 1.58 -18.60
CA GLU A 217 -4.11 0.48 -18.61
C GLU A 217 -3.98 -0.43 -19.83
N ILE A 218 -3.66 0.13 -21.00
CA ILE A 218 -3.51 -0.62 -22.25
C ILE A 218 -2.21 -1.42 -22.23
N GLU A 219 -1.11 -0.79 -21.83
CA GLU A 219 0.21 -1.41 -21.66
C GLU A 219 0.18 -2.52 -20.62
N ALA A 220 -0.50 -2.29 -19.49
CA ALA A 220 -0.67 -3.27 -18.42
C ALA A 220 -1.37 -4.53 -18.94
N LYS A 221 -2.43 -4.35 -19.73
CA LYS A 221 -3.17 -5.44 -20.35
C LYS A 221 -2.34 -6.19 -21.40
N GLU A 222 -1.64 -5.48 -22.28
CA GLU A 222 -0.77 -6.13 -23.28
C GLU A 222 0.37 -6.92 -22.63
N PHE A 223 0.94 -6.39 -21.54
CA PHE A 223 2.06 -7.00 -20.84
C PHE A 223 1.63 -8.21 -20.00
N THR A 224 0.64 -8.02 -19.12
CA THR A 224 0.21 -9.02 -18.12
C THR A 224 -0.94 -9.91 -18.58
N GLY A 225 -1.78 -9.44 -19.51
CA GLY A 225 -3.07 -10.06 -19.84
C GLY A 225 -4.20 -9.74 -18.85
N LEU A 226 -3.95 -8.89 -17.85
CA LEU A 226 -4.87 -8.51 -16.78
C LEU A 226 -5.20 -7.01 -16.85
N GLU A 227 -6.23 -6.57 -16.14
CA GLU A 227 -6.66 -5.17 -16.09
C GLU A 227 -6.54 -4.59 -14.67
N ASN A 228 -6.33 -3.28 -14.57
CA ASN A 228 -6.46 -2.47 -13.34
C ASN A 228 -5.76 -3.07 -12.10
N GLU A 229 -6.53 -3.39 -11.05
CA GLU A 229 -6.01 -3.89 -9.77
C GLU A 229 -5.30 -5.25 -9.89
N ASP A 230 -5.75 -6.12 -10.80
CA ASP A 230 -5.11 -7.42 -11.02
C ASP A 230 -3.77 -7.24 -11.73
N ALA A 231 -3.71 -6.34 -12.72
CA ALA A 231 -2.48 -6.03 -13.42
C ALA A 231 -1.43 -5.38 -12.50
N VAL A 232 -1.82 -4.40 -11.68
CA VAL A 232 -0.88 -3.75 -10.75
C VAL A 232 -0.39 -4.71 -9.67
N ARG A 233 -1.26 -5.62 -9.21
CA ARG A 233 -0.89 -6.66 -8.23
C ARG A 233 0.06 -7.68 -8.84
N GLU A 234 -0.15 -8.07 -10.10
CA GLU A 234 0.77 -8.99 -10.81
C GLU A 234 2.15 -8.37 -10.97
N LEU A 235 2.23 -7.13 -11.45
CA LEU A 235 3.49 -6.38 -11.55
C LEU A 235 4.17 -6.22 -10.17
N GLY A 236 3.36 -5.98 -9.13
CA GLY A 236 3.82 -5.85 -7.74
C GLY A 236 4.40 -7.11 -7.11
N LYS A 237 4.22 -8.29 -7.73
CA LYS A 237 4.93 -9.52 -7.31
C LYS A 237 6.42 -9.47 -7.66
N HIS A 238 6.79 -8.66 -8.65
CA HIS A 238 8.13 -8.62 -9.21
C HIS A 238 8.86 -7.31 -8.96
N ALA A 239 8.13 -6.18 -8.95
CA ALA A 239 8.68 -4.86 -8.66
C ALA A 239 8.33 -4.41 -7.24
N LYS A 240 9.23 -3.66 -6.60
CA LYS A 240 8.96 -3.03 -5.29
C LYS A 240 7.83 -2.02 -5.37
N ILE A 241 7.74 -1.33 -6.51
CA ILE A 241 6.69 -0.36 -6.81
C ILE A 241 6.18 -0.63 -8.22
N ALA A 242 4.88 -0.89 -8.36
CA ALA A 242 4.24 -1.02 -9.66
C ALA A 242 3.16 0.05 -9.81
N ILE A 243 3.10 0.69 -10.97
CA ILE A 243 2.16 1.77 -11.25
C ILE A 243 1.38 1.43 -12.51
N VAL A 244 0.06 1.44 -12.41
CA VAL A 244 -0.87 1.44 -13.55
C VAL A 244 -1.55 2.81 -13.61
N LYS A 245 -1.21 3.61 -14.62
CA LYS A 245 -1.86 4.88 -14.98
C LYS A 245 -3.22 4.54 -15.60
N LEU A 246 -4.28 5.25 -15.22
CA LEU A 246 -5.68 5.01 -15.65
C LEU A 246 -6.32 6.26 -16.29
N GLY A 247 -5.50 7.16 -16.85
CA GLY A 247 -5.97 8.41 -17.44
C GLY A 247 -6.79 9.27 -16.47
N GLU A 248 -8.03 9.58 -16.85
CA GLU A 248 -8.94 10.41 -16.07
C GLU A 248 -9.41 9.78 -14.74
N GLU A 249 -9.19 8.47 -14.55
CA GLU A 249 -9.47 7.79 -13.28
C GLU A 249 -8.31 7.85 -12.28
N GLY A 250 -7.18 8.45 -12.68
CA GLY A 250 -5.99 8.61 -11.85
C GLY A 250 -4.98 7.48 -12.05
N SER A 251 -4.52 6.85 -10.97
CA SER A 251 -3.59 5.72 -11.05
C SER A 251 -3.69 4.78 -9.84
N LEU A 252 -3.24 3.54 -10.03
CA LEU A 252 -3.05 2.55 -8.98
C LEU A 252 -1.55 2.35 -8.75
N VAL A 253 -1.13 2.45 -7.49
CA VAL A 253 0.26 2.22 -7.08
C VAL A 253 0.31 1.06 -6.10
N PHE A 254 1.01 0.00 -6.46
CA PHE A 254 1.32 -1.10 -5.56
C PHE A 254 2.65 -0.83 -4.84
N GLN A 255 2.65 -0.86 -3.51
CA GLN A 255 3.85 -0.82 -2.67
C GLN A 255 3.57 -1.54 -1.34
N ASN A 256 4.55 -2.29 -0.81
CA ASN A 256 4.44 -2.96 0.49
C ASN A 256 3.17 -3.84 0.62
N ASN A 257 2.85 -4.60 -0.44
CA ASN A 257 1.67 -5.47 -0.54
C ASN A 257 0.32 -4.75 -0.41
N LYS A 258 0.28 -3.44 -0.66
CA LYS A 258 -0.93 -2.61 -0.68
C LYS A 258 -1.07 -1.93 -2.03
N ILE A 259 -2.32 -1.80 -2.48
CA ILE A 259 -2.69 -0.97 -3.63
C ILE A 259 -3.18 0.37 -3.08
N ILE A 260 -2.60 1.45 -3.57
CA ILE A 260 -2.93 2.83 -3.21
C ILE A 260 -3.50 3.48 -4.46
N LYS A 261 -4.75 3.94 -4.39
CA LYS A 261 -5.38 4.69 -5.47
C LYS A 261 -5.02 6.17 -5.36
N ILE A 262 -4.39 6.72 -6.40
CA ILE A 262 -4.11 8.15 -6.52
C ILE A 262 -5.21 8.77 -7.36
N ASN A 263 -6.01 9.64 -6.75
CA ASN A 263 -7.08 10.32 -7.45
C ASN A 263 -6.53 11.33 -8.48
N PRO A 264 -7.22 11.50 -9.62
CA PRO A 264 -6.87 12.47 -10.63
C PRO A 264 -7.05 13.90 -10.10
N PHE A 265 -6.30 14.85 -10.67
CA PHE A 265 -6.64 16.26 -10.56
C PHE A 265 -7.52 16.69 -11.75
N PRO A 266 -8.58 17.47 -11.53
CA PRO A 266 -9.41 17.96 -12.63
C PRO A 266 -8.57 18.75 -13.63
N ALA A 267 -8.72 18.42 -14.92
CA ALA A 267 -8.04 19.08 -16.02
C ALA A 267 -8.90 19.06 -17.27
N LYS A 268 -8.75 20.08 -18.12
CA LYS A 268 -9.34 20.11 -19.46
C LYS A 268 -8.27 19.73 -20.48
N ALA A 269 -8.23 18.46 -20.87
CA ALA A 269 -7.23 17.95 -21.81
C ALA A 269 -7.32 18.65 -23.17
N ILE A 270 -6.18 19.21 -23.61
CA ILE A 270 -5.92 19.76 -24.94
C ILE A 270 -5.01 18.81 -25.73
N ASP A 271 -3.96 18.28 -25.09
CA ASP A 271 -2.98 17.39 -25.69
C ASP A 271 -2.46 16.41 -24.62
N THR A 272 -2.58 15.11 -24.84
CA THR A 272 -2.19 14.09 -23.83
C THR A 272 -0.69 13.77 -23.85
N THR A 273 0.07 14.37 -24.78
CA THR A 273 1.50 14.12 -24.96
C THR A 273 2.29 14.42 -23.67
N GLY A 274 3.07 13.45 -23.19
CA GLY A 274 3.92 13.57 -22.00
C GLY A 274 3.19 13.54 -20.65
N ALA A 275 1.89 13.21 -20.63
CA ALA A 275 1.17 12.97 -19.37
C ALA A 275 1.82 11.83 -18.57
N GLY A 276 2.18 10.73 -19.24
CA GLY A 276 2.89 9.60 -18.63
C GLY A 276 4.27 9.99 -18.10
N ASP A 277 5.09 10.64 -18.94
CA ASP A 277 6.44 11.11 -18.60
C ASP A 277 6.44 12.01 -17.36
N THR A 278 5.51 12.98 -17.31
CA THR A 278 5.44 13.93 -16.21
C THR A 278 4.80 13.35 -14.95
N PHE A 279 3.92 12.35 -15.08
CA PHE A 279 3.50 11.54 -13.94
C PHE A 279 4.71 10.79 -13.33
N ALA A 280 5.49 10.09 -14.16
CA ALA A 280 6.67 9.37 -13.72
C ALA A 280 7.68 10.32 -13.05
N ALA A 281 7.89 11.50 -13.63
CA ALA A 281 8.75 12.54 -13.07
C ALA A 281 8.34 12.98 -11.66
N GLY A 282 7.05 13.29 -11.45
CA GLY A 282 6.54 13.72 -10.14
C GLY A 282 6.68 12.63 -9.08
N LEU A 283 6.38 11.37 -9.45
CA LEU A 283 6.52 10.23 -8.54
C LEU A 283 7.99 9.96 -8.21
N LEU A 284 8.86 9.87 -9.22
CA LEU A 284 10.30 9.61 -9.02
C LEU A 284 10.97 10.74 -8.23
N TYR A 285 10.63 12.00 -8.50
CA TYR A 285 11.09 13.13 -7.72
C TYR A 285 10.69 12.99 -6.25
N GLY A 286 9.38 12.84 -5.97
CA GLY A 286 8.88 12.73 -4.60
C GLY A 286 9.50 11.55 -3.85
N TYR A 287 9.62 10.41 -4.53
CA TYR A 287 10.28 9.22 -3.98
C TYR A 287 11.76 9.49 -3.66
N CYS A 288 12.51 10.14 -4.55
CA CYS A 288 13.90 10.52 -4.31
C CYS A 288 14.05 11.54 -3.17
N GLN A 289 13.04 12.36 -2.89
CA GLN A 289 13.01 13.26 -1.73
C GLN A 289 12.60 12.56 -0.41
N GLY A 290 12.32 11.25 -0.44
CA GLY A 290 11.90 10.48 0.73
C GLY A 290 10.43 10.69 1.11
N TRP A 291 9.59 11.16 0.19
CA TRP A 291 8.16 11.34 0.46
C TRP A 291 7.41 10.00 0.48
N PRO A 292 6.30 9.91 1.24
CA PRO A 292 5.36 8.80 1.09
C PRO A 292 4.90 8.64 -0.35
N ILE A 293 4.72 7.39 -0.81
CA ILE A 293 4.42 7.10 -2.21
C ILE A 293 3.11 7.75 -2.67
N GLU A 294 2.15 7.93 -1.77
CA GLU A 294 0.90 8.63 -2.06
C GLU A 294 1.13 10.12 -2.35
N LYS A 295 2.00 10.79 -1.59
CA LYS A 295 2.37 12.20 -1.84
C LYS A 295 3.13 12.34 -3.16
N ALA A 296 4.05 11.42 -3.43
CA ALA A 296 4.79 11.37 -4.70
C ALA A 296 3.85 11.13 -5.90
N GLY A 297 2.92 10.17 -5.79
CA GLY A 297 1.91 9.90 -6.79
C GLY A 297 0.96 11.07 -7.02
N ASN A 298 0.54 11.77 -5.96
CA ASN A 298 -0.26 12.99 -6.09
C ASN A 298 0.48 14.10 -6.84
N LEU A 299 1.80 14.27 -6.62
CA LEU A 299 2.59 15.21 -7.41
C LEU A 299 2.63 14.80 -8.89
N GLY A 300 2.84 13.51 -9.18
CA GLY A 300 2.76 12.98 -10.55
C GLY A 300 1.41 13.25 -11.21
N SER A 301 0.31 12.97 -10.50
CA SER A 301 -1.06 13.23 -10.96
C SER A 301 -1.32 14.71 -11.25
N LEU A 302 -0.86 15.62 -10.37
CA LEU A 302 -0.99 17.06 -10.56
C LEU A 302 -0.16 17.56 -11.75
N MET A 303 1.06 17.05 -11.91
CA MET A 303 1.89 17.42 -13.06
C MET A 303 1.26 16.96 -14.37
N ALA A 304 0.82 15.71 -14.45
CA ALA A 304 0.14 15.18 -15.63
C ALA A 304 -1.11 16.02 -15.95
N SER A 305 -1.93 16.36 -14.94
CA SER A 305 -3.14 17.16 -15.14
C SER A 305 -2.82 18.56 -15.70
N LYS A 306 -1.69 19.16 -15.33
CA LYS A 306 -1.27 20.47 -15.85
C LYS A 306 -0.62 20.40 -17.23
N ILE A 307 0.08 19.32 -17.52
CA ILE A 307 0.68 19.13 -18.84
C ILE A 307 -0.39 18.87 -19.90
N VAL A 308 -1.46 18.14 -19.57
CA VAL A 308 -2.52 17.92 -20.57
C VAL A 308 -3.32 19.17 -20.93
N GLU A 309 -3.25 20.25 -20.14
CA GLU A 309 -3.93 21.53 -20.39
C GLU A 309 -3.22 22.42 -21.42
N GLN A 310 -2.16 21.92 -22.07
CA GLN A 310 -1.32 22.69 -23.00
C GLN A 310 -0.74 21.80 -24.10
N VAL A 311 -0.30 22.39 -25.21
CA VAL A 311 0.28 21.65 -26.34
C VAL A 311 1.76 21.30 -26.05
N GLY A 312 2.07 20.01 -26.10
CA GLY A 312 3.41 19.47 -25.84
C GLY A 312 3.88 19.59 -24.39
N VAL A 313 5.09 19.10 -24.12
CA VAL A 313 5.60 18.92 -22.74
C VAL A 313 6.33 20.17 -22.23
N LYS A 314 5.59 21.26 -22.03
CA LYS A 314 6.10 22.60 -21.63
C LYS A 314 6.04 22.83 -20.12
N VAL A 315 6.87 22.13 -19.34
CA VAL A 315 6.88 22.24 -17.85
C VAL A 315 7.24 23.64 -17.34
N ASN A 316 7.99 24.42 -18.11
CA ASN A 316 8.43 25.78 -17.76
C ASN A 316 7.31 26.82 -17.68
N GLN A 317 6.10 26.51 -18.19
CA GLN A 317 4.92 27.37 -18.04
C GLN A 317 4.23 27.18 -16.67
N LEU A 318 4.63 26.16 -15.91
CA LEU A 318 4.09 25.86 -14.60
C LEU A 318 4.85 26.62 -13.50
N ASN A 319 4.24 26.71 -12.31
CA ASN A 319 4.89 27.29 -11.13
C ASN A 319 5.19 26.20 -10.10
N VAL A 320 6.48 25.90 -9.89
CA VAL A 320 6.95 24.86 -8.96
C VAL A 320 6.49 25.12 -7.52
N GLN A 321 6.50 26.37 -7.06
CA GLN A 321 6.10 26.71 -5.70
C GLN A 321 4.61 26.45 -5.49
N GLU A 322 3.79 26.79 -6.49
CA GLU A 322 2.36 26.53 -6.46
C GLU A 322 2.06 25.02 -6.49
N LEU A 323 2.75 24.26 -7.35
CA LEU A 323 2.62 22.80 -7.37
C LEU A 323 2.96 22.19 -6.00
N LYS A 324 4.09 22.58 -5.41
CA LYS A 324 4.52 22.08 -4.10
C LYS A 324 3.52 22.45 -3.00
N LYS A 325 3.02 23.69 -3.01
CA LYS A 325 2.00 24.17 -2.07
C LYS A 325 0.70 23.37 -2.17
N GLN A 326 0.19 23.13 -3.39
CA GLN A 326 -1.04 22.33 -3.57
C GLN A 326 -0.88 20.89 -3.07
N ILE A 327 0.31 20.29 -3.28
CA ILE A 327 0.60 18.96 -2.75
C ILE A 327 0.73 18.98 -1.24
N GLU A 328 1.38 19.98 -0.65
CA GLU A 328 1.44 20.16 0.80
C GLU A 328 0.04 20.29 1.42
N GLU A 329 -0.80 21.19 0.88
CA GLU A 329 -2.18 21.39 1.33
C GLU A 329 -3.02 20.11 1.20
N LYS A 330 -2.90 19.37 0.10
CA LYS A 330 -3.60 18.10 -0.10
C LYS A 330 -3.17 17.00 0.88
N THR A 331 -1.93 17.05 1.35
CA THR A 331 -1.38 16.08 2.31
C THR A 331 -1.45 16.56 3.76
N MET A 332 -1.96 17.76 4.03
CA MET A 332 -2.00 18.33 5.37
C MET A 332 -3.09 17.65 6.20
N ILE A 333 -2.72 17.14 7.37
CA ILE A 333 -3.68 16.51 8.28
C ILE A 333 -4.51 17.60 8.96
N LYS A 334 -5.81 17.52 8.71
CA LYS A 334 -6.84 18.33 9.37
C LYS A 334 -7.87 17.43 10.03
N ILE A 335 -8.19 17.65 11.30
CA ILE A 335 -8.97 16.72 12.10
C ILE A 335 -10.34 17.33 12.46
N GLY A 336 -11.40 16.68 12.03
CA GLY A 336 -12.76 16.96 12.48
C GLY A 336 -12.99 16.36 13.86
N ILE A 337 -13.61 17.10 14.77
CA ILE A 337 -14.02 16.63 16.09
C ILE A 337 -15.53 16.78 16.24
N ILE A 338 -16.23 15.69 16.50
CA ILE A 338 -17.68 15.68 16.76
C ILE A 338 -17.92 15.44 18.24
N GLY A 339 -18.46 16.45 18.92
CA GLY A 339 -18.64 16.47 20.38
C GLY A 339 -20.08 16.65 20.86
N GLY A 340 -20.32 16.28 22.12
CA GLY A 340 -21.49 16.70 22.90
C GLY A 340 -21.34 18.10 23.49
N SER A 341 -22.42 18.66 24.05
CA SER A 341 -22.43 19.98 24.70
C SER A 341 -21.49 20.01 25.91
N GLY A 342 -20.31 20.61 25.76
CA GLY A 342 -19.26 20.69 26.79
C GLY A 342 -17.84 20.69 26.22
N LEU A 343 -17.66 20.15 25.00
CA LEU A 343 -16.38 20.18 24.27
C LEU A 343 -16.13 21.49 23.49
N ASP A 344 -17.13 22.37 23.42
CA ASP A 344 -17.04 23.70 22.81
C ASP A 344 -16.21 24.71 23.63
N ASN A 345 -15.45 24.26 24.64
CA ASN A 345 -14.65 25.14 25.47
C ASN A 345 -13.65 25.93 24.58
N PRO A 346 -13.76 27.27 24.51
CA PRO A 346 -12.96 28.09 23.62
C PRO A 346 -11.45 28.00 23.87
N ASN A 347 -11.03 27.50 25.04
CA ASN A 347 -9.61 27.41 25.41
C ASN A 347 -8.87 26.20 24.81
N ILE A 348 -9.58 25.27 24.15
CA ILE A 348 -8.95 24.08 23.53
C ILE A 348 -8.26 24.43 22.22
N LEU A 349 -8.85 25.36 21.44
CA LEU A 349 -8.33 25.75 20.13
C LEU A 349 -7.53 27.05 20.23
N LYS A 350 -6.33 27.05 19.67
CA LYS A 350 -5.61 28.28 19.33
C LYS A 350 -6.16 28.84 18.02
N ASP A 351 -6.12 30.16 17.86
CA ASP A 351 -6.51 30.90 16.65
C ASP A 351 -7.89 30.53 16.10
N SER A 352 -8.86 30.37 17.02
CA SER A 352 -10.16 29.82 16.64
C SER A 352 -11.08 30.84 15.95
N GLN A 353 -11.75 30.43 14.89
CA GLN A 353 -12.79 31.22 14.21
C GLN A 353 -14.00 30.34 13.83
N ASP A 354 -15.16 30.98 13.68
CA ASP A 354 -16.36 30.30 13.20
C ASP A 354 -16.41 30.33 11.66
N LEU A 355 -16.74 29.19 11.07
CA LEU A 355 -16.88 28.97 9.64
C LEU A 355 -18.30 28.48 9.35
N GLU A 356 -19.01 29.21 8.48
CA GLU A 356 -20.29 28.78 7.93
C GLU A 356 -20.04 27.92 6.69
N VAL A 357 -20.62 26.72 6.67
CA VAL A 357 -20.52 25.77 5.56
C VAL A 357 -21.91 25.38 5.10
N ASN A 358 -22.16 25.54 3.80
CA ASN A 358 -23.39 25.08 3.16
C ASN A 358 -23.16 23.67 2.62
N THR A 359 -24.14 22.78 2.78
CA THR A 359 -24.06 21.42 2.23
C THR A 359 -25.28 21.12 1.36
N PRO A 360 -25.17 20.19 0.39
CA PRO A 360 -26.33 19.72 -0.38
C PRO A 360 -27.44 19.10 0.49
N TYR A 361 -27.13 18.74 1.74
CA TYR A 361 -28.03 18.08 2.68
C TYR A 361 -28.64 19.04 3.71
N GLY A 362 -28.51 20.36 3.48
CA GLY A 362 -28.98 21.41 4.38
C GLY A 362 -27.90 21.92 5.33
N LYS A 363 -28.32 22.58 6.42
CA LYS A 363 -27.39 23.18 7.38
C LYS A 363 -26.83 22.12 8.35
N PRO A 364 -25.53 22.19 8.70
CA PRO A 364 -24.98 21.40 9.80
C PRO A 364 -25.60 21.83 11.14
N SER A 365 -25.49 20.98 12.16
CA SER A 365 -26.03 21.19 13.51
C SER A 365 -25.46 22.43 14.22
N SER A 366 -24.28 22.91 13.83
CA SER A 366 -23.68 24.16 14.30
C SER A 366 -22.77 24.76 13.23
N LEU A 367 -22.41 26.03 13.38
CA LEU A 367 -21.22 26.57 12.70
C LEU A 367 -20.00 25.73 13.09
N LEU A 368 -19.11 25.50 12.11
CA LEU A 368 -17.85 24.83 12.36
C LEU A 368 -16.94 25.78 13.10
N LYS A 369 -16.26 25.32 14.15
CA LYS A 369 -15.22 26.11 14.80
C LYS A 369 -13.86 25.59 14.39
N VAL A 370 -13.16 26.35 13.56
CA VAL A 370 -11.82 25.98 13.07
C VAL A 370 -10.76 26.62 13.95
N GLY A 371 -9.63 25.94 14.13
CA GLY A 371 -8.49 26.44 14.90
C GLY A 371 -7.40 25.37 14.99
N LYS A 372 -6.49 25.49 15.94
CA LYS A 372 -5.36 24.56 16.10
C LYS A 372 -5.28 23.92 17.46
N ILE A 373 -4.87 22.65 17.50
CA ILE A 373 -4.44 21.94 18.71
C ILE A 373 -3.02 21.45 18.48
N ASN A 374 -2.04 22.00 19.21
CA ASN A 374 -0.63 21.61 19.08
C ASN A 374 -0.15 21.63 17.62
N ASP A 375 -0.42 22.74 16.93
CA ASP A 375 -0.08 23.02 15.51
C ASP A 375 -0.79 22.16 14.45
N VAL A 376 -1.69 21.26 14.85
CA VAL A 376 -2.56 20.51 13.94
C VAL A 376 -3.86 21.29 13.72
N ASP A 377 -4.28 21.44 12.47
CA ASP A 377 -5.56 22.07 12.13
C ASP A 377 -6.74 21.20 12.56
N VAL A 378 -7.69 21.80 13.26
CA VAL A 378 -8.83 21.13 13.87
C VAL A 378 -10.13 21.87 13.54
N VAL A 379 -11.19 21.09 13.30
CA VAL A 379 -12.54 21.59 13.04
C VAL A 379 -13.51 20.95 14.04
N LEU A 380 -14.05 21.75 14.95
CA LEU A 380 -15.06 21.31 15.93
C LEU A 380 -16.47 21.49 15.37
N LEU A 381 -17.29 20.43 15.53
CA LEU A 381 -18.72 20.44 15.27
C LEU A 381 -19.49 19.98 16.51
N ALA A 382 -20.49 20.77 16.93
CA ALA A 382 -21.37 20.44 18.03
C ALA A 382 -22.57 19.63 17.52
N ARG A 383 -22.61 18.33 17.83
CA ARG A 383 -23.60 17.37 17.30
C ARG A 383 -25.05 17.81 17.47
N HIS A 384 -25.37 18.33 18.66
CA HIS A 384 -26.71 18.77 19.06
C HIS A 384 -26.90 20.31 18.96
N GLY A 385 -25.97 20.98 18.29
CA GLY A 385 -25.81 22.44 18.35
C GLY A 385 -25.18 22.89 19.67
N ARG A 386 -24.58 24.09 19.67
CA ARG A 386 -23.83 24.63 20.83
C ARG A 386 -24.69 24.78 22.09
N LYS A 387 -25.98 25.05 21.92
CA LYS A 387 -26.98 25.17 23.00
C LYS A 387 -27.70 23.86 23.30
N HIS A 388 -27.28 22.73 22.71
CA HIS A 388 -27.93 21.43 22.84
C HIS A 388 -29.43 21.45 22.50
N THR A 389 -29.81 22.18 21.44
CA THR A 389 -31.23 22.37 21.07
C THR A 389 -31.76 21.31 20.12
N ILE A 390 -30.89 20.48 19.54
CA ILE A 390 -31.26 19.48 18.53
C ILE A 390 -31.30 18.10 19.18
N PRO A 391 -32.47 17.44 19.30
CA PRO A 391 -32.55 16.09 19.86
C PRO A 391 -31.87 15.07 18.92
N PRO A 392 -31.37 13.93 19.43
CA PRO A 392 -30.55 12.98 18.65
C PRO A 392 -31.14 12.53 17.32
N THR A 393 -32.44 12.25 17.29
CA THR A 393 -33.15 11.81 16.07
C THR A 393 -33.27 12.89 15.01
N GLN A 394 -33.17 14.17 15.38
CA GLN A 394 -33.28 15.32 14.47
C GLN A 394 -31.91 15.87 14.05
N VAL A 395 -30.80 15.23 14.45
CA VAL A 395 -29.46 15.63 14.04
C VAL A 395 -29.30 15.38 12.54
N ASN A 396 -28.85 16.41 11.81
CA ASN A 396 -28.58 16.30 10.38
C ASN A 396 -27.20 15.69 10.14
N PHE A 397 -27.08 14.37 10.30
CA PHE A 397 -25.81 13.65 10.20
C PHE A 397 -25.14 13.81 8.82
N ARG A 398 -25.92 13.80 7.73
CA ARG A 398 -25.40 14.05 6.38
C ARG A 398 -24.74 15.42 6.26
N ALA A 399 -25.42 16.48 6.69
CA ALA A 399 -24.85 17.82 6.64
C ALA A 399 -23.62 17.95 7.55
N ASN A 400 -23.61 17.30 8.72
CA ASN A 400 -22.46 17.36 9.62
C ASN A 400 -21.21 16.72 9.01
N ILE A 401 -21.33 15.48 8.52
CA ILE A 401 -20.21 14.75 7.93
C ILE A 401 -19.74 15.42 6.63
N HIS A 402 -20.69 15.87 5.79
CA HIS A 402 -20.35 16.60 4.57
C HIS A 402 -19.68 17.95 4.87
N ALA A 403 -20.13 18.69 5.88
CA ALA A 403 -19.51 19.96 6.24
C ALA A 403 -18.06 19.79 6.71
N LEU A 404 -17.76 18.72 7.44
CA LEU A 404 -16.38 18.39 7.84
C LEU A 404 -15.51 18.04 6.61
N LYS A 405 -16.07 17.30 5.64
CA LYS A 405 -15.40 17.02 4.36
C LYS A 405 -15.07 18.31 3.60
N GLU A 406 -16.05 19.19 3.42
CA GLU A 406 -15.87 20.49 2.75
C GLU A 406 -14.89 21.41 3.47
N ALA A 407 -14.83 21.32 4.80
CA ALA A 407 -13.83 22.03 5.60
C ALA A 407 -12.41 21.45 5.46
N GLY A 408 -12.22 20.39 4.66
CA GLY A 408 -10.95 19.73 4.39
C GLY A 408 -10.51 18.75 5.47
N CYS A 409 -11.42 18.24 6.31
CA CYS A 409 -11.04 17.27 7.34
C CYS A 409 -10.63 15.93 6.70
N THR A 410 -9.45 15.46 7.08
CA THR A 410 -8.86 14.19 6.66
C THR A 410 -9.21 13.04 7.59
N HIS A 411 -9.56 13.33 8.84
CA HIS A 411 -9.91 12.36 9.88
C HIS A 411 -11.04 12.92 10.73
N ILE A 412 -11.87 12.06 11.33
CA ILE A 412 -12.92 12.45 12.27
C ILE A 412 -12.75 11.69 13.59
N LEU A 413 -12.68 12.45 14.68
CA LEU A 413 -12.69 11.95 16.05
C LEU A 413 -14.01 12.31 16.71
N ALA A 414 -14.75 11.32 17.19
CA ALA A 414 -16.01 11.54 17.88
C ALA A 414 -15.93 11.19 19.35
N THR A 415 -16.74 11.90 20.13
CA THR A 415 -17.00 11.57 21.53
C THR A 415 -18.49 11.34 21.71
N THR A 416 -18.85 10.45 22.64
CA THR A 416 -20.26 10.18 22.93
C THR A 416 -20.43 9.80 24.40
N ALA A 417 -21.53 10.22 25.01
CA ALA A 417 -21.98 9.65 26.27
C ALA A 417 -22.76 8.36 25.99
N CYS A 418 -22.66 7.37 26.87
CA CYS A 418 -23.32 6.09 26.70
C CYS A 418 -23.71 5.45 28.03
N GLY A 419 -24.77 4.64 28.00
CA GLY A 419 -25.10 3.70 29.06
C GLY A 419 -24.30 2.41 28.88
N SER A 420 -23.87 1.82 29.98
CA SER A 420 -23.17 0.53 29.98
C SER A 420 -24.16 -0.63 29.97
N LEU A 421 -23.96 -1.57 29.05
CA LEU A 421 -24.71 -2.84 28.96
C LEU A 421 -23.93 -3.99 29.63
N LYS A 422 -22.80 -3.71 30.29
CA LYS A 422 -21.93 -4.70 30.93
C LYS A 422 -21.54 -4.28 32.34
N LYS A 423 -21.31 -5.23 33.24
CA LYS A 423 -21.05 -4.89 34.65
C LYS A 423 -19.63 -4.34 34.83
N GLU A 424 -18.71 -4.81 34.00
CA GLU A 424 -17.28 -4.50 33.99
C GLU A 424 -16.96 -3.12 33.39
N ILE A 425 -17.86 -2.56 32.57
CA ILE A 425 -17.75 -1.19 32.05
C ILE A 425 -18.43 -0.26 33.05
N GLY A 426 -17.62 0.36 33.91
CA GLY A 426 -18.10 1.22 34.97
C GLY A 426 -18.33 2.67 34.54
N ARG A 427 -19.09 3.41 35.35
CA ARG A 427 -19.27 4.86 35.19
C ARG A 427 -17.91 5.57 35.19
N GLY A 428 -17.69 6.45 34.22
CA GLY A 428 -16.42 7.14 34.04
C GLY A 428 -15.43 6.39 33.13
N ASP A 429 -15.64 5.10 32.85
CA ASP A 429 -14.76 4.35 31.97
C ASP A 429 -14.91 4.83 30.52
N PHE A 430 -13.79 4.82 29.79
CA PHE A 430 -13.78 5.07 28.36
C PHE A 430 -13.86 3.76 27.60
N VAL A 431 -14.60 3.72 26.50
CA VAL A 431 -14.70 2.56 25.61
C VAL A 431 -14.28 3.01 24.23
N ILE A 432 -13.19 2.44 23.71
CA ILE A 432 -12.73 2.71 22.35
C ILE A 432 -13.50 1.80 21.41
N LEU A 433 -14.46 2.40 20.70
CA LEU A 433 -15.42 1.64 19.89
C LEU A 433 -14.74 0.99 18.70
N ASN A 434 -15.15 -0.24 18.39
CA ASN A 434 -14.67 -0.99 17.23
C ASN A 434 -15.80 -1.54 16.36
N GLN A 435 -17.01 -1.63 16.91
CA GLN A 435 -18.19 -2.14 16.21
C GLN A 435 -19.43 -1.34 16.63
N PHE A 436 -20.47 -1.38 15.79
CA PHE A 436 -21.77 -0.82 16.14
C PHE A 436 -22.92 -1.72 15.69
N ILE A 437 -24.05 -1.58 16.36
CA ILE A 437 -25.35 -2.10 15.94
C ILE A 437 -26.26 -0.89 15.74
N ASP A 438 -26.70 -0.65 14.51
CA ASP A 438 -27.64 0.43 14.21
C ASP A 438 -29.07 -0.04 14.46
N PHE A 439 -29.67 0.46 15.53
CA PHE A 439 -31.07 0.23 15.87
C PHE A 439 -31.91 1.51 15.72
N THR A 440 -31.51 2.38 14.79
CA THR A 440 -32.27 3.58 14.40
C THR A 440 -33.25 3.28 13.26
N ARG A 441 -34.31 4.08 13.13
CA ARG A 441 -35.43 3.84 12.19
C ARG A 441 -35.82 5.05 11.36
N HIS A 442 -35.48 6.27 11.79
CA HIS A 442 -35.98 7.51 11.18
C HIS A 442 -34.88 8.33 10.52
N ARG A 443 -33.64 7.86 10.55
CA ARG A 443 -32.45 8.64 10.17
C ARG A 443 -31.97 8.25 8.79
N LYS A 444 -31.50 9.24 8.03
CA LYS A 444 -30.85 9.03 6.75
C LYS A 444 -29.37 8.69 6.97
N VAL A 445 -28.98 7.45 6.66
CA VAL A 445 -27.63 6.88 6.97
C VAL A 445 -26.76 6.62 5.73
N THR A 446 -27.16 7.11 4.56
CA THR A 446 -26.36 7.09 3.31
C THR A 446 -26.50 8.42 2.61
N PHE A 447 -25.53 8.88 1.82
CA PHE A 447 -25.60 10.04 0.93
C PHE A 447 -26.29 9.74 -0.40
N HIS A 448 -26.49 8.47 -0.74
CA HIS A 448 -27.12 8.03 -1.98
C HIS A 448 -28.65 7.97 -1.84
N GLU A 449 -29.36 8.62 -2.77
CA GLU A 449 -30.81 8.47 -2.94
C GLU A 449 -31.14 7.60 -4.16
N GLU A 450 -30.25 7.60 -5.16
CA GLU A 450 -30.30 6.79 -6.37
C GLU A 450 -28.88 6.49 -6.85
N PHE A 451 -28.72 5.49 -7.73
CA PHE A 451 -27.47 5.20 -8.43
C PHE A 451 -27.60 5.59 -9.91
N PRO A 452 -27.16 6.80 -10.30
CA PRO A 452 -27.23 7.24 -11.69
C PRO A 452 -26.46 6.27 -12.59
N ASN A 453 -27.06 5.89 -13.72
CA ASN A 453 -26.45 5.00 -14.73
C ASN A 453 -25.95 3.65 -14.20
N GLY A 454 -26.44 3.19 -13.04
CA GLY A 454 -26.00 1.93 -12.44
C GLY A 454 -24.61 1.98 -11.79
N ASP A 455 -24.11 3.17 -11.42
CA ASP A 455 -22.91 3.33 -10.58
C ASP A 455 -23.20 2.87 -9.13
N ILE A 456 -23.28 1.55 -8.94
CA ILE A 456 -23.66 0.90 -7.69
C ILE A 456 -22.56 1.12 -6.65
N LYS A 457 -22.91 1.81 -5.56
CA LYS A 457 -22.00 2.06 -4.43
C LYS A 457 -22.46 1.31 -3.19
N HIS A 458 -21.67 0.30 -2.80
CA HIS A 458 -21.84 -0.43 -1.55
C HIS A 458 -20.59 -0.26 -0.68
N THR A 459 -20.73 0.52 0.39
CA THR A 459 -19.63 0.77 1.34
C THR A 459 -19.43 -0.42 2.27
N PRO A 460 -18.24 -1.07 2.29
CA PRO A 460 -17.94 -2.13 3.24
C PRO A 460 -17.96 -1.59 4.68
N MET A 461 -18.67 -2.27 5.59
CA MET A 461 -18.83 -1.83 6.99
C MET A 461 -18.27 -2.85 8.00
N ALA A 462 -17.38 -3.75 7.56
CA ALA A 462 -16.82 -4.79 8.43
C ALA A 462 -16.00 -4.22 9.59
N GLU A 463 -15.25 -3.14 9.34
CA GLU A 463 -14.45 -2.42 10.34
C GLU A 463 -14.79 -0.93 10.30
N PRO A 464 -15.89 -0.49 10.95
CA PRO A 464 -16.42 0.86 10.80
C PRO A 464 -15.63 1.96 11.53
N PHE A 465 -14.64 1.58 12.33
CA PHE A 465 -13.78 2.51 13.07
C PHE A 465 -12.32 2.27 12.69
N ASP A 466 -11.61 3.33 12.33
CA ASP A 466 -10.23 3.24 11.84
C ASP A 466 -9.31 2.63 12.91
N LYS A 467 -8.69 1.51 12.56
CA LYS A 467 -7.80 0.75 13.45
C LYS A 467 -6.68 1.62 14.01
N THR A 468 -6.10 2.49 13.18
CA THR A 468 -4.93 3.29 13.58
C THR A 468 -5.34 4.40 14.57
N LEU A 469 -6.44 5.09 14.30
CA LEU A 469 -6.99 6.11 15.21
C LEU A 469 -7.39 5.49 16.56
N ARG A 470 -7.98 4.28 16.54
CA ARG A 470 -8.29 3.52 17.76
C ARG A 470 -7.04 3.19 18.56
N GLU A 471 -5.99 2.69 17.91
CA GLU A 471 -4.70 2.41 18.58
C GLU A 471 -4.09 3.67 19.22
N ILE A 472 -4.20 4.82 18.55
CA ILE A 472 -3.76 6.11 19.12
C ILE A 472 -4.57 6.45 20.36
N PHE A 473 -5.89 6.27 20.36
CA PHE A 473 -6.71 6.47 21.56
C PHE A 473 -6.33 5.51 22.68
N ILE A 474 -6.17 4.22 22.39
CA ILE A 474 -5.79 3.21 23.40
C ILE A 474 -4.46 3.59 24.06
N LYS A 475 -3.41 3.81 23.26
CA LYS A 475 -2.08 4.19 23.78
C LYS A 475 -2.13 5.50 24.56
N THR A 476 -2.91 6.47 24.10
CA THR A 476 -3.03 7.76 24.79
C THR A 476 -3.83 7.64 26.10
N CYS A 477 -4.83 6.76 26.18
CA CYS A 477 -5.50 6.42 27.43
C CYS A 477 -4.54 5.75 28.42
N GLU A 478 -3.72 4.80 27.96
CA GLU A 478 -2.67 4.14 28.76
C GLU A 478 -1.67 5.18 29.33
N GLU A 479 -1.16 6.06 28.48
CA GLU A 479 -0.24 7.15 28.90
C GLU A 479 -0.85 8.14 29.89
N LEU A 480 -2.17 8.38 29.81
CA LEU A 480 -2.89 9.28 30.70
C LEU A 480 -3.39 8.57 31.98
N GLY A 481 -3.19 7.26 32.11
CA GLY A 481 -3.72 6.47 33.22
C GLY A 481 -5.26 6.46 33.26
N LEU A 482 -5.92 6.64 32.11
CA LEU A 482 -7.38 6.62 32.02
C LEU A 482 -7.88 5.18 31.99
N LYS A 483 -8.83 4.86 32.87
CA LYS A 483 -9.49 3.55 32.85
C LYS A 483 -10.30 3.42 31.56
N HIS A 484 -9.96 2.41 30.75
CA HIS A 484 -10.53 2.26 29.42
C HIS A 484 -10.67 0.79 29.01
N HIS A 485 -11.54 0.57 28.02
CA HIS A 485 -11.79 -0.70 27.35
C HIS A 485 -11.37 -0.57 25.89
N LYS A 486 -10.51 -1.48 25.42
CA LYS A 486 -9.87 -1.39 24.09
C LYS A 486 -10.83 -1.67 22.93
N ASN A 487 -11.90 -2.40 23.20
CA ASN A 487 -12.93 -2.77 22.25
C ASN A 487 -14.31 -2.51 22.86
N GLY A 488 -15.30 -2.27 22.00
CA GLY A 488 -16.69 -2.12 22.39
C GLY A 488 -17.62 -2.02 21.18
N THR A 489 -18.68 -2.80 21.21
CA THR A 489 -19.82 -2.76 20.30
C THR A 489 -20.87 -1.81 20.87
N VAL A 490 -21.11 -0.69 20.19
CA VAL A 490 -22.16 0.25 20.58
C VAL A 490 -23.48 -0.06 19.89
N VAL A 491 -24.58 -0.16 20.64
CA VAL A 491 -25.92 -0.10 20.04
C VAL A 491 -26.33 1.36 19.97
N THR A 492 -26.67 1.84 18.78
CA THR A 492 -27.25 3.18 18.59
C THR A 492 -28.76 3.07 18.44
N ILE A 493 -29.51 3.68 19.38
CA ILE A 493 -30.99 3.68 19.39
C ILE A 493 -31.56 5.05 19.02
N GLU A 494 -32.88 5.09 18.81
CA GLU A 494 -33.61 6.35 18.67
C GLU A 494 -33.71 7.14 19.97
N GLY A 495 -33.40 8.43 19.89
CA GLY A 495 -33.61 9.38 20.99
C GLY A 495 -34.96 10.11 20.88
N PRO A 496 -35.33 10.93 21.88
CA PRO A 496 -34.55 11.28 23.06
C PRO A 496 -34.80 10.36 24.28
N ARG A 497 -35.71 9.40 24.19
CA ARG A 497 -36.03 8.52 25.34
C ARG A 497 -34.89 7.54 25.64
N PHE A 498 -34.73 7.17 26.89
CA PHE A 498 -33.91 6.02 27.26
C PHE A 498 -34.59 4.68 26.90
N SER A 499 -33.81 3.60 27.00
CA SER A 499 -34.27 2.23 26.77
C SER A 499 -35.30 1.81 27.82
N THR A 500 -36.21 0.91 27.42
CA THR A 500 -36.95 0.07 28.35
C THR A 500 -36.08 -1.08 28.85
N LYS A 501 -36.43 -1.69 30.00
CA LYS A 501 -35.69 -2.86 30.52
C LYS A 501 -35.65 -4.01 29.52
N ALA A 502 -36.76 -4.25 28.83
CA ALA A 502 -36.85 -5.29 27.81
C ALA A 502 -35.86 -5.05 26.65
N GLU A 503 -35.77 -3.80 26.17
CA GLU A 503 -34.78 -3.41 25.16
C GLU A 503 -33.35 -3.60 25.69
N SER A 504 -33.07 -3.16 26.92
CA SER A 504 -31.74 -3.31 27.53
C SER A 504 -31.31 -4.78 27.63
N HIS A 505 -32.20 -5.67 28.11
CA HIS A 505 -31.92 -7.12 28.15
C HIS A 505 -31.76 -7.74 26.76
N MET A 506 -32.51 -7.27 25.77
CA MET A 506 -32.36 -7.69 24.37
C MET A 506 -30.99 -7.30 23.82
N PHE A 507 -30.56 -6.05 24.00
CA PHE A 507 -29.24 -5.61 23.53
C PHE A 507 -28.09 -6.34 24.23
N ARG A 508 -28.27 -6.68 25.50
CA ARG A 508 -27.32 -7.55 26.23
C ARG A 508 -27.27 -8.96 25.67
N SER A 509 -28.39 -9.55 25.25
CA SER A 509 -28.39 -10.89 24.65
C SER A 509 -27.71 -10.91 23.27
N TRP A 510 -27.63 -9.76 22.59
CA TRP A 510 -26.79 -9.56 21.39
C TRP A 510 -25.32 -9.30 21.70
N ASN A 511 -24.93 -9.36 22.98
CA ASN A 511 -23.57 -9.09 23.46
C ASN A 511 -23.05 -7.67 23.14
N ALA A 512 -23.95 -6.68 23.06
CA ALA A 512 -23.54 -5.29 22.99
C ALA A 512 -22.88 -4.82 24.30
N ASP A 513 -21.92 -3.90 24.19
CA ASP A 513 -21.11 -3.43 25.31
C ASP A 513 -21.68 -2.13 25.92
N VAL A 514 -22.07 -1.20 25.05
CA VAL A 514 -22.59 0.11 25.43
C VAL A 514 -23.75 0.54 24.53
N ILE A 515 -24.57 1.48 24.99
CA ILE A 515 -25.72 2.00 24.26
C ILE A 515 -25.70 3.52 24.19
N ASN A 516 -25.99 4.07 23.02
CA ASN A 516 -26.09 5.52 22.80
C ASN A 516 -27.14 5.88 21.75
N MET A 517 -27.12 7.14 21.31
CA MET A 517 -28.09 7.68 20.35
C MET A 517 -27.45 8.38 19.15
N SER A 518 -26.16 8.17 18.83
CA SER A 518 -25.49 9.01 17.82
C SER A 518 -24.46 8.36 16.89
N ILE A 519 -23.74 7.32 17.32
CA ILE A 519 -22.50 6.94 16.63
C ILE A 519 -22.74 6.22 15.29
N ALA A 520 -23.71 5.30 15.21
CA ALA A 520 -23.87 4.49 14.00
C ALA A 520 -24.13 5.31 12.71
N PRO A 521 -25.00 6.35 12.69
CA PRO A 521 -25.14 7.21 11.52
C PRO A 521 -23.85 7.96 11.14
N GLU A 522 -23.09 8.44 12.12
CA GLU A 522 -21.83 9.16 11.88
C GLU A 522 -20.76 8.26 11.27
N ALA A 523 -20.55 7.09 11.87
CA ALA A 523 -19.57 6.11 11.39
C ALA A 523 -19.92 5.64 9.97
N THR A 524 -21.21 5.34 9.73
CA THR A 524 -21.69 4.90 8.40
C THR A 524 -21.39 5.95 7.33
N LEU A 525 -21.79 7.20 7.58
CA LEU A 525 -21.62 8.28 6.61
C LEU A 525 -20.14 8.64 6.41
N ALA A 526 -19.34 8.70 7.48
CA ALA A 526 -17.91 8.99 7.37
C ALA A 526 -17.17 7.95 6.53
N ASN A 527 -17.50 6.67 6.73
CA ASN A 527 -16.94 5.57 5.94
C ASN A 527 -17.39 5.64 4.46
N GLU A 528 -18.65 6.00 4.19
CA GLU A 528 -19.16 6.14 2.81
C GLU A 528 -18.43 7.22 2.00
N ILE A 529 -17.96 8.29 2.65
CA ILE A 529 -17.14 9.33 1.99
C ILE A 529 -15.63 9.11 2.13
N GLY A 530 -15.20 7.99 2.72
CA GLY A 530 -13.80 7.60 2.84
C GLY A 530 -12.99 8.40 3.86
N ILE A 531 -13.62 8.98 4.89
CA ILE A 531 -12.91 9.68 5.97
C ILE A 531 -12.73 8.73 7.17
N PRO A 532 -11.49 8.41 7.58
CA PRO A 532 -11.22 7.64 8.80
C PRO A 532 -11.94 8.21 10.02
N TYR A 533 -12.72 7.38 10.69
CA TYR A 533 -13.54 7.74 11.84
C TYR A 533 -13.16 6.91 13.06
N ALA A 534 -13.00 7.53 14.23
CA ALA A 534 -12.87 6.82 15.50
C ALA A 534 -13.68 7.50 16.59
N ALA A 535 -14.20 6.72 17.52
CA ALA A 535 -15.01 7.23 18.60
C ALA A 535 -14.58 6.70 19.97
N VAL A 536 -14.57 7.60 20.95
CA VAL A 536 -14.47 7.26 22.36
C VAL A 536 -15.85 7.45 23.01
N ALA A 537 -16.38 6.37 23.56
CA ALA A 537 -17.61 6.38 24.32
C ALA A 537 -17.30 6.48 25.81
N MET A 538 -17.98 7.39 26.51
CA MET A 538 -17.82 7.61 27.94
C MET A 538 -19.03 7.00 28.64
N SER A 539 -18.82 5.96 29.45
CA SER A 539 -19.89 5.36 30.22
C SER A 539 -20.32 6.35 31.31
N THR A 540 -21.54 6.88 31.22
CA THR A 540 -22.10 7.79 32.23
C THR A 540 -22.89 7.05 33.29
N ASP A 541 -23.42 5.88 32.93
CA ASP A 541 -24.36 5.11 33.71
C ASP A 541 -24.34 3.64 33.31
N TYR A 542 -25.04 2.80 34.08
CA TYR A 542 -25.48 1.50 33.62
C TYR A 542 -26.88 1.70 33.04
N ASP A 543 -27.12 1.18 31.83
CA ASP A 543 -28.46 1.22 31.24
C ASP A 543 -29.47 0.47 32.13
N CYS A 544 -30.76 0.62 31.86
CA CYS A 544 -31.84 0.26 32.79
C CYS A 544 -31.99 -1.24 33.13
N TRP A 545 -31.14 -2.13 32.61
CA TRP A 545 -31.02 -3.53 33.03
C TRP A 545 -30.56 -3.69 34.49
N LYS A 546 -29.86 -2.70 35.04
CA LYS A 546 -29.31 -2.78 36.39
C LYS A 546 -30.37 -2.42 37.42
N GLU A 547 -30.93 -3.43 38.08
CA GLU A 547 -32.11 -3.29 38.94
C GLU A 547 -31.80 -3.01 40.42
N ASP A 548 -30.53 -3.15 40.84
CA ASP A 548 -30.06 -2.87 42.20
C ASP A 548 -29.79 -1.37 42.45
N GLU A 549 -30.07 -0.51 41.47
CA GLU A 549 -29.88 0.95 41.54
C GLU A 549 -31.14 1.69 41.05
N VAL A 550 -31.29 2.96 41.47
CA VAL A 550 -32.39 3.82 41.00
C VAL A 550 -32.21 4.08 39.50
N ALA A 551 -33.33 4.14 38.76
CA ALA A 551 -33.32 4.44 37.34
C ALA A 551 -32.57 5.76 37.06
N VAL A 552 -31.70 5.74 36.04
CA VAL A 552 -30.83 6.87 35.75
C VAL A 552 -31.64 8.11 35.34
N THR A 553 -31.26 9.27 35.86
CA THR A 553 -31.82 10.55 35.43
C THR A 553 -30.87 11.27 34.47
N TRP A 554 -31.39 12.24 33.73
CA TRP A 554 -30.57 13.12 32.91
C TRP A 554 -29.53 13.91 33.74
N GLU A 555 -29.87 14.25 34.98
CA GLU A 555 -28.98 15.00 35.88
C GLU A 555 -27.76 14.16 36.29
N ASP A 556 -27.95 12.86 36.53
CA ASP A 556 -26.87 11.90 36.81
C ASP A 556 -25.90 11.78 35.63
N VAL A 557 -26.46 11.64 34.41
CA VAL A 557 -25.69 11.57 33.17
C VAL A 557 -24.85 12.83 32.99
N LEU A 558 -25.45 14.01 33.19
CA LEU A 558 -24.76 15.29 33.07
C LEU A 558 -23.62 15.45 34.09
N LYS A 559 -23.78 14.94 35.31
CA LYS A 559 -22.74 15.00 36.34
C LYS A 559 -21.51 14.22 35.93
N VAL A 560 -21.68 12.94 35.58
CA VAL A 560 -20.57 12.07 35.16
C VAL A 560 -19.95 12.57 33.85
N PHE A 561 -20.77 13.08 32.93
CA PHE A 561 -20.28 13.69 31.70
C PHE A 561 -19.36 14.88 31.99
N LYS A 562 -19.76 15.82 32.87
CA LYS A 562 -18.92 16.97 33.24
C LYS A 562 -17.59 16.55 33.87
N GLU A 563 -17.59 15.52 34.72
CA GLU A 563 -16.38 14.96 35.32
C GLU A 563 -15.43 14.33 34.27
N ASN A 564 -15.97 13.91 33.12
CA ASN A 564 -15.20 13.32 32.03
C ASN A 564 -14.79 14.31 30.94
N VAL A 565 -15.39 15.50 30.85
CA VAL A 565 -15.06 16.51 29.82
C VAL A 565 -13.58 16.86 29.84
N GLU A 566 -12.98 17.08 31.01
CA GLU A 566 -11.55 17.39 31.13
C GLU A 566 -10.68 16.20 30.68
N LYS A 567 -11.05 14.98 31.08
CA LYS A 567 -10.31 13.76 30.70
C LYS A 567 -10.32 13.54 29.19
N VAL A 568 -11.47 13.68 28.54
CA VAL A 568 -11.58 13.48 27.08
C VAL A 568 -10.93 14.63 26.31
N THR A 569 -10.98 15.85 26.84
CA THR A 569 -10.24 16.99 26.27
C THR A 569 -8.74 16.74 26.28
N ASN A 570 -8.20 16.27 27.42
CA ASN A 570 -6.79 15.91 27.54
C ASN A 570 -6.40 14.74 26.62
N LEU A 571 -7.28 13.74 26.49
CA LEU A 571 -7.10 12.64 25.55
C LEU A 571 -6.99 13.16 24.11
N LEU A 572 -7.93 14.01 23.66
CA LEU A 572 -7.90 14.60 22.32
C LEU A 572 -6.65 15.45 22.11
N ALA A 573 -6.30 16.32 23.07
CA ALA A 573 -5.12 17.19 22.99
C ALA A 573 -3.80 16.42 22.83
N LYS A 574 -3.68 15.23 23.45
CA LYS A 574 -2.52 14.34 23.29
C LYS A 574 -2.59 13.41 22.08
N ALA A 575 -3.79 13.01 21.66
CA ALA A 575 -3.99 12.09 20.54
C ALA A 575 -3.77 12.79 19.18
N ILE A 576 -4.25 14.03 19.03
CA ILE A 576 -4.24 14.79 17.77
C ILE A 576 -2.84 14.97 17.17
N PRO A 577 -1.79 15.36 17.93
CA PRO A 577 -0.43 15.46 17.39
C PRO A 577 0.13 14.13 16.86
N LYS A 578 -0.27 13.01 17.48
CA LYS A 578 0.18 11.67 17.07
C LYS A 578 -0.46 11.23 15.75
N ILE A 579 -1.61 11.80 15.39
CA ILE A 579 -2.25 11.57 14.09
C ILE A 579 -1.47 12.32 13.02
N ASN A 580 -1.11 13.59 13.25
CA ASN A 580 -0.33 14.41 12.32
C ASN A 580 1.07 13.84 12.05
N ASN A 581 1.72 13.31 13.09
CA ASN A 581 3.06 12.75 12.95
C ASN A 581 3.10 11.38 12.26
N LYS A 582 2.00 10.82 11.72
CA LYS A 582 2.05 9.51 11.03
C LYS A 582 3.00 9.48 9.84
N ASP A 583 3.12 10.56 9.07
CA ASP A 583 4.08 10.62 7.96
C ASP A 583 5.53 10.69 8.46
N LYS A 584 5.75 11.23 9.67
CA LYS A 584 7.06 11.19 10.31
C LYS A 584 7.32 9.91 11.08
N VAL A 585 6.33 9.25 11.69
CA VAL A 585 6.49 8.04 12.50
C VAL A 585 6.58 6.78 11.64
N VAL A 586 6.06 6.81 10.40
CA VAL A 586 6.37 5.79 9.38
C VAL A 586 7.79 5.98 8.82
N LEU A 587 8.36 7.19 8.90
CA LEU A 587 9.76 7.48 8.52
C LEU A 587 10.76 7.42 9.69
N GLU A 588 10.32 7.61 10.94
CA GLU A 588 11.12 7.62 12.18
C GLU A 588 11.05 6.27 12.92
N LYS A 589 10.37 5.27 12.36
CA LYS A 589 10.53 3.86 12.77
C LYS A 589 11.16 2.96 11.69
N VAL A 590 11.84 3.57 10.72
CA VAL A 590 12.73 2.87 9.77
C VAL A 590 14.22 3.11 10.08
N GLU A 591 14.53 3.98 11.04
CA GLU A 591 15.83 3.98 11.73
C GLU A 591 15.62 3.43 13.15
N ILE A 592 15.64 2.10 13.28
CA ILE A 592 16.27 1.54 14.47
C ILE A 592 17.75 1.56 14.16
N GLU A 593 18.40 2.43 14.93
CA GLU A 593 19.82 2.65 15.02
C GLU A 593 20.60 1.34 15.02
N LYS A 594 21.77 1.43 14.41
CA LYS A 594 22.88 0.52 14.67
C LYS A 594 23.27 0.65 16.15
N GLU A 595 22.56 -0.04 17.03
CA GLU A 595 23.12 -0.46 18.31
C GLU A 595 23.64 -1.89 18.15
N GLU A 596 24.93 -2.04 18.44
CA GLU A 596 25.57 -3.32 18.63
C GLU A 596 24.81 -4.14 19.68
N ASP A 597 24.48 -5.38 19.32
CA ASP A 597 24.09 -6.49 20.22
C ASP A 597 23.12 -6.20 21.38
N ASN A 598 21.80 -6.37 21.13
CA ASN A 598 20.93 -7.29 21.90
C ASN A 598 19.49 -7.34 21.34
N LYS A 599 19.10 -8.50 20.77
CA LYS A 599 17.77 -8.80 20.21
C LYS A 599 16.69 -8.85 21.31
N THR A 600 15.57 -8.15 21.14
CA THR A 600 14.27 -8.60 21.66
C THR A 600 13.54 -9.37 20.57
N GLU A 601 13.45 -10.69 20.76
CA GLU A 601 12.83 -11.68 19.88
C GLU A 601 11.30 -11.55 19.87
N PHE A 602 10.64 -11.84 18.74
CA PHE A 602 9.18 -11.95 18.67
C PHE A 602 8.72 -13.03 19.67
N ASP A 603 7.88 -12.67 20.64
CA ASP A 603 7.44 -13.58 21.70
C ASP A 603 6.42 -14.60 21.17
N LEU A 604 6.92 -15.60 20.45
CA LEU A 604 6.12 -16.69 19.91
C LEU A 604 5.47 -17.53 21.01
N LYS A 605 6.09 -17.65 22.20
CA LYS A 605 5.54 -18.42 23.33
C LYS A 605 4.19 -17.87 23.79
N SER A 606 4.04 -16.53 23.82
CA SER A 606 2.78 -15.89 24.22
C SER A 606 1.58 -16.24 23.34
N THR A 607 1.82 -16.75 22.13
CA THR A 607 0.78 -17.06 21.13
C THR A 607 0.26 -18.49 21.23
N ILE A 608 0.94 -19.36 22.00
CA ILE A 608 0.60 -20.77 22.15
C ILE A 608 -0.12 -20.97 23.49
N ARG A 609 -1.37 -21.41 23.44
CA ARG A 609 -2.15 -21.69 24.63
C ARG A 609 -1.68 -22.98 25.30
N THR A 610 -1.63 -22.97 26.63
CA THR A 610 -1.37 -24.17 27.42
C THR A 610 -2.66 -24.66 28.06
N ILE A 611 -3.00 -25.94 27.83
CA ILE A 611 -4.17 -26.59 28.40
C ILE A 611 -3.70 -27.63 29.44
N PRO A 612 -3.91 -27.40 30.73
CA PRO A 612 -3.51 -28.35 31.77
C PRO A 612 -4.41 -29.59 31.77
N HIS A 613 -3.83 -30.73 32.12
CA HIS A 613 -4.50 -32.03 32.34
C HIS A 613 -5.20 -32.61 31.11
N TRP A 614 -4.65 -32.36 29.92
CA TRP A 614 -5.15 -32.90 28.66
C TRP A 614 -4.05 -33.63 27.89
N PRO A 615 -4.30 -34.81 27.28
CA PRO A 615 -5.53 -35.61 27.32
C PRO A 615 -5.72 -36.39 28.63
N LYS A 616 -4.74 -36.36 29.54
CA LYS A 616 -4.78 -37.05 30.84
C LYS A 616 -4.31 -36.11 31.94
N GLN A 617 -4.73 -36.42 33.17
CA GLN A 617 -4.26 -35.73 34.37
C GLN A 617 -2.73 -35.74 34.44
N GLY A 618 -2.15 -34.58 34.72
CA GLY A 618 -0.70 -34.37 34.80
C GLY A 618 -0.05 -33.77 33.55
N ILE A 619 -0.67 -33.84 32.37
CA ILE A 619 -0.04 -33.38 31.12
C ILE A 619 -0.33 -31.90 30.83
N MET A 620 0.68 -31.12 30.47
CA MET A 620 0.55 -29.73 29.99
C MET A 620 0.50 -29.66 28.45
N PHE A 621 -0.69 -29.71 27.87
CA PHE A 621 -0.87 -29.73 26.42
C PHE A 621 -0.62 -28.35 25.79
N ARG A 622 0.27 -28.31 24.78
CA ARG A 622 0.56 -27.08 24.02
C ARG A 622 -0.33 -27.02 22.79
N ASP A 623 -1.31 -26.13 22.85
CA ASP A 623 -2.33 -25.95 21.84
C ASP A 623 -1.93 -24.86 20.84
N ILE A 624 -1.45 -25.29 19.66
CA ILE A 624 -1.04 -24.40 18.58
C ILE A 624 -2.22 -23.68 17.89
N THR A 625 -3.48 -24.01 18.19
CA THR A 625 -4.62 -23.39 17.48
C THR A 625 -4.71 -21.88 17.70
N THR A 626 -4.27 -21.37 18.85
CA THR A 626 -4.19 -19.92 19.10
C THR A 626 -3.07 -19.25 18.32
N LEU A 627 -1.95 -19.96 18.09
CA LEU A 627 -0.88 -19.52 17.21
C LEU A 627 -1.39 -19.44 15.76
N LEU A 628 -2.13 -20.45 15.31
CA LEU A 628 -2.71 -20.49 13.96
C LEU A 628 -3.79 -19.41 13.73
N GLN A 629 -4.49 -18.99 14.80
CA GLN A 629 -5.43 -17.86 14.75
C GLN A 629 -4.75 -16.49 14.73
N ASN A 630 -3.43 -16.43 14.97
CA ASN A 630 -2.63 -15.21 14.92
C ASN A 630 -1.82 -15.17 13.60
N PRO A 631 -2.21 -14.33 12.61
CA PRO A 631 -1.54 -14.27 11.32
C PRO A 631 -0.05 -13.89 11.42
N GLU A 632 0.31 -13.05 12.38
CA GLU A 632 1.70 -12.62 12.60
C GLU A 632 2.55 -13.77 13.14
N ALA A 633 2.03 -14.54 14.10
CA ALA A 633 2.71 -15.69 14.67
C ALA A 633 2.89 -16.83 13.67
N PHE A 634 1.86 -17.12 12.87
CA PHE A 634 1.94 -18.13 11.83
C PHE A 634 2.95 -17.75 10.73
N ASN A 635 2.89 -16.51 10.24
CA ASN A 635 3.86 -16.00 9.26
C ASN A 635 5.28 -15.98 9.81
N TYR A 636 5.46 -15.61 11.09
CA TYR A 636 6.74 -15.66 11.75
C TYR A 636 7.32 -17.09 11.74
N CYS A 637 6.52 -18.11 12.06
CA CYS A 637 6.97 -19.50 12.02
C CYS A 637 7.44 -19.93 10.63
N ILE A 638 6.64 -19.64 9.60
CA ILE A 638 6.98 -19.99 8.21
C ILE A 638 8.23 -19.25 7.76
N GLN A 639 8.35 -17.96 8.07
CA GLN A 639 9.52 -17.15 7.71
C GLN A 639 10.79 -17.67 8.39
N LYS A 640 10.72 -18.07 9.67
CA LYS A 640 11.88 -18.64 10.38
C LYS A 640 12.32 -19.99 9.81
N PHE A 641 11.37 -20.86 9.47
CA PHE A 641 11.71 -22.10 8.78
C PHE A 641 12.31 -21.83 7.39
N LYS A 642 11.75 -20.88 6.63
CA LYS A 642 12.28 -20.47 5.33
C LYS A 642 13.71 -19.95 5.45
N GLU A 643 13.98 -19.04 6.38
CA GLU A 643 15.32 -18.49 6.65
C GLU A 643 16.32 -19.60 6.97
N GLN A 644 15.92 -20.59 7.78
CA GLN A 644 16.78 -21.70 8.19
C GLN A 644 17.12 -22.66 7.05
N TYR A 645 16.19 -22.89 6.11
CA TYR A 645 16.30 -23.99 5.15
C TYR A 645 16.41 -23.58 3.66
N GLN A 646 16.15 -22.31 3.30
CA GLN A 646 16.19 -21.83 1.90
C GLN A 646 17.52 -22.07 1.18
N ASN A 647 18.63 -22.15 1.93
CA ASN A 647 19.98 -22.35 1.37
C ASN A 647 20.57 -23.73 1.67
N LYS A 648 19.76 -24.70 2.13
CA LYS A 648 20.22 -26.05 2.53
C LYS A 648 20.06 -27.12 1.46
N ASN A 649 19.90 -26.70 0.20
CA ASN A 649 19.75 -27.57 -0.97
C ASN A 649 18.68 -28.67 -0.77
N ILE A 650 17.58 -28.33 -0.09
CA ILE A 650 16.45 -29.23 0.10
C ILE A 650 15.60 -29.25 -1.16
N ASN A 651 15.10 -30.43 -1.52
CA ASN A 651 14.31 -30.61 -2.73
C ASN A 651 12.93 -31.25 -2.47
N LYS A 652 12.65 -31.74 -1.26
CA LYS A 652 11.33 -32.22 -0.83
C LYS A 652 11.07 -31.87 0.64
N ILE A 653 9.80 -31.66 0.99
CA ILE A 653 9.35 -31.45 2.36
C ILE A 653 8.36 -32.55 2.76
N VAL A 654 8.61 -33.21 3.88
CA VAL A 654 7.71 -34.21 4.47
C VAL A 654 7.04 -33.60 5.69
N GLY A 655 5.71 -33.67 5.77
CA GLY A 655 4.96 -33.34 6.98
C GLY A 655 4.50 -34.60 7.71
N ILE A 656 4.55 -34.59 9.04
CA ILE A 656 4.05 -35.70 9.87
C ILE A 656 2.64 -35.38 10.36
N GLU A 657 1.66 -36.19 9.95
CA GLU A 657 0.26 -36.07 10.33
C GLU A 657 -0.36 -34.67 10.11
N SER A 658 -1.62 -34.50 10.52
CA SER A 658 -2.37 -33.27 10.27
C SER A 658 -1.71 -31.98 10.76
N ARG A 659 -0.89 -32.01 11.82
CA ARG A 659 -0.25 -30.81 12.39
C ARG A 659 1.06 -30.45 11.68
N GLY A 660 1.89 -31.42 11.34
CA GLY A 660 3.03 -31.21 10.45
C GLY A 660 2.61 -30.74 9.06
N PHE A 661 1.42 -31.14 8.59
CA PHE A 661 0.89 -30.66 7.30
C PHE A 661 0.66 -29.15 7.26
N ILE A 662 0.27 -28.54 8.39
CA ILE A 662 -0.06 -27.11 8.44
C ILE A 662 1.17 -26.27 8.12
N PHE A 663 2.30 -26.56 8.78
CA PHE A 663 3.55 -25.83 8.57
C PHE A 663 4.31 -26.33 7.33
N GLY A 664 4.38 -27.65 7.16
CA GLY A 664 5.11 -28.27 6.06
C GLY A 664 4.55 -27.93 4.68
N SER A 665 3.23 -27.92 4.49
CA SER A 665 2.63 -27.61 3.18
C SER A 665 2.79 -26.15 2.79
N VAL A 666 2.67 -25.23 3.76
CA VAL A 666 2.87 -23.80 3.52
C VAL A 666 4.35 -23.49 3.28
N LEU A 667 5.26 -24.10 4.04
CA LEU A 667 6.70 -23.98 3.79
C LEU A 667 7.09 -24.54 2.41
N ALA A 668 6.50 -25.67 1.99
CA ALA A 668 6.73 -26.25 0.67
C ALA A 668 6.29 -25.30 -0.44
N LYS A 669 5.11 -24.68 -0.29
CA LYS A 669 4.64 -23.62 -1.20
C LYS A 669 5.60 -22.43 -1.24
N GLU A 670 6.09 -21.96 -0.07
CA GLU A 670 6.99 -20.81 0.04
C GLU A 670 8.38 -21.03 -0.55
N LEU A 671 8.83 -22.28 -0.57
CA LEU A 671 10.12 -22.69 -1.15
C LEU A 671 9.99 -23.23 -2.58
N GLY A 672 8.76 -23.40 -3.09
CA GLY A 672 8.52 -23.98 -4.41
C GLY A 672 8.87 -25.47 -4.50
N LEU A 673 8.74 -26.22 -3.41
CA LEU A 673 9.14 -27.64 -3.31
C LEU A 673 7.92 -28.59 -3.25
N PRO A 674 8.07 -29.85 -3.69
CA PRO A 674 7.09 -30.90 -3.45
C PRO A 674 6.83 -31.14 -1.95
N PHE A 675 5.58 -31.43 -1.62
CA PHE A 675 5.15 -31.77 -0.28
C PHE A 675 4.68 -33.23 -0.20
N VAL A 676 5.21 -33.97 0.77
CA VAL A 676 4.99 -35.40 0.97
C VAL A 676 4.29 -35.65 2.30
N LEU A 677 3.31 -36.54 2.30
CA LEU A 677 2.51 -36.89 3.47
C LEU A 677 3.10 -38.12 4.17
N MET A 678 3.30 -38.00 5.48
CA MET A 678 3.60 -39.12 6.36
C MET A 678 2.52 -39.24 7.43
N ARG A 679 1.91 -40.42 7.60
CA ARG A 679 0.66 -40.60 8.36
C ARG A 679 0.63 -41.87 9.18
N LYS A 680 -0.30 -41.98 10.12
CA LYS A 680 -0.58 -43.26 10.80
C LYS A 680 -1.11 -44.33 9.83
N PRO A 681 -0.98 -45.63 10.19
CA PRO A 681 -1.41 -46.73 9.36
C PRO A 681 -2.83 -46.64 8.81
N GLY A 682 -2.98 -46.99 7.53
CA GLY A 682 -4.28 -47.07 6.85
C GLY A 682 -4.90 -45.72 6.46
N LYS A 683 -4.12 -44.63 6.50
CA LYS A 683 -4.55 -43.28 6.08
C LYS A 683 -4.01 -42.86 4.71
N LEU A 684 -3.13 -43.65 4.13
CA LEU A 684 -2.52 -43.44 2.82
C LEU A 684 -3.13 -44.41 1.80
N PRO A 685 -3.56 -43.93 0.62
CA PRO A 685 -4.30 -44.75 -0.34
C PRO A 685 -3.43 -45.67 -1.22
N ALA A 686 -2.13 -45.40 -1.35
CA ALA A 686 -1.21 -46.20 -2.18
C ALA A 686 -0.37 -47.15 -1.32
N GLU A 687 0.52 -47.92 -1.97
CA GLU A 687 1.40 -48.87 -1.27
C GLU A 687 2.39 -48.13 -0.34
N THR A 688 2.44 -48.53 0.93
CA THR A 688 3.22 -47.84 1.97
C THR A 688 4.43 -48.64 2.47
N VAL A 689 5.38 -47.92 3.07
CA VAL A 689 6.38 -48.46 4.00
C VAL A 689 6.08 -47.92 5.39
N ALA A 690 6.12 -48.80 6.40
CA ALA A 690 5.90 -48.44 7.79
C ALA A 690 7.18 -48.53 8.62
N GLN A 691 7.28 -47.68 9.64
CA GLN A 691 8.29 -47.74 10.70
C GLN A 691 7.61 -47.69 12.07
N GLU A 692 8.00 -48.60 12.96
CA GLU A 692 7.47 -48.71 14.32
C GLU A 692 8.36 -47.97 15.31
N TYR A 693 7.74 -47.30 16.29
CA TYR A 693 8.43 -46.60 17.36
C TYR A 693 7.77 -46.83 18.71
N GLN A 694 8.55 -46.68 19.78
CA GLN A 694 8.08 -46.84 21.15
C GLN A 694 7.46 -45.55 21.68
N LEU A 695 6.27 -45.67 22.26
CA LEU A 695 5.64 -44.66 23.11
C LEU A 695 6.00 -44.92 24.58
N GLU A 696 5.64 -44.00 25.50
CA GLU A 696 5.75 -44.26 26.95
C GLU A 696 4.98 -45.51 27.39
N TYR A 697 3.86 -45.80 26.71
CA TYR A 697 3.07 -47.01 26.89
C TYR A 697 2.67 -47.58 25.53
N GLY A 698 3.41 -48.58 25.04
CA GLY A 698 3.12 -49.31 23.80
C GLY A 698 4.01 -48.93 22.61
N THR A 699 3.63 -49.40 21.42
CA THR A 699 4.27 -49.04 20.15
C THR A 699 3.24 -48.41 19.20
N ASP A 700 3.68 -47.47 18.38
CA ASP A 700 2.87 -46.87 17.31
C ASP A 700 3.67 -46.90 16.00
N LYS A 701 3.01 -46.65 14.87
CA LYS A 701 3.60 -46.72 13.54
C LYS A 701 3.33 -45.45 12.76
N VAL A 702 4.24 -45.18 11.84
CA VAL A 702 4.10 -44.13 10.84
C VAL A 702 4.37 -44.73 9.46
N GLU A 703 3.65 -44.26 8.45
CA GLU A 703 3.66 -44.74 7.06
C GLU A 703 3.90 -43.60 6.08
N ILE A 704 4.60 -43.92 4.99
CA ILE A 704 4.84 -43.07 3.81
C ILE A 704 4.60 -43.91 2.55
N HIS A 705 4.18 -43.33 1.43
CA HIS A 705 4.09 -44.07 0.18
C HIS A 705 5.48 -44.52 -0.30
N LYS A 706 5.57 -45.69 -0.92
CA LYS A 706 6.83 -46.25 -1.45
C LYS A 706 7.48 -45.38 -2.53
N ASP A 707 6.67 -44.63 -3.29
CA ASP A 707 7.08 -43.77 -4.40
C ASP A 707 7.23 -42.29 -3.99
N ALA A 708 7.19 -41.98 -2.69
CA ALA A 708 7.21 -40.61 -2.22
C ALA A 708 8.62 -39.98 -2.27
N ILE A 709 9.66 -40.79 -2.10
CA ILE A 709 11.07 -40.40 -2.00
C ILE A 709 11.84 -41.13 -3.11
N ASP A 710 12.62 -40.37 -3.86
CA ASP A 710 13.51 -40.87 -4.92
C ASP A 710 14.95 -40.93 -4.41
N ASP A 711 15.77 -41.78 -5.03
CA ASP A 711 17.18 -41.94 -4.66
C ASP A 711 17.92 -40.59 -4.72
N GLY A 712 18.49 -40.18 -3.58
CA GLY A 712 19.28 -38.95 -3.46
C GLY A 712 18.49 -37.68 -3.16
N ASP A 713 17.18 -37.78 -2.90
CA ASP A 713 16.41 -36.64 -2.39
C ASP A 713 16.96 -36.11 -1.08
N ASN A 714 16.94 -34.78 -0.93
CA ASN A 714 17.39 -34.10 0.27
C ASN A 714 16.18 -33.48 0.99
N VAL A 715 15.74 -34.14 2.05
CA VAL A 715 14.40 -34.01 2.60
C VAL A 715 14.40 -33.26 3.92
N LEU A 716 13.54 -32.24 4.03
CA LEU A 716 13.21 -31.60 5.29
C LEU A 716 11.96 -32.23 5.88
N ILE A 717 12.00 -32.65 7.15
CA ILE A 717 10.83 -33.20 7.85
C ILE A 717 10.30 -32.18 8.86
N VAL A 718 9.00 -31.88 8.81
CA VAL A 718 8.35 -30.82 9.60
C VAL A 718 7.22 -31.40 10.46
N ASP A 719 7.19 -31.03 11.73
CA ASP A 719 6.08 -31.30 12.66
C ASP A 719 5.81 -30.09 13.56
N ASP A 720 4.71 -30.09 14.31
CA ASP A 720 4.40 -28.99 15.23
C ASP A 720 5.21 -29.06 16.53
N LEU A 721 5.46 -30.26 17.06
CA LEU A 721 6.01 -30.43 18.41
C LEU A 721 6.98 -31.61 18.54
N LEU A 722 8.15 -31.37 19.14
CA LEU A 722 9.09 -32.40 19.60
C LEU A 722 8.82 -32.74 21.07
N ALA A 723 8.33 -33.96 21.32
CA ALA A 723 8.15 -34.54 22.65
C ALA A 723 9.28 -35.55 22.96
N THR A 724 8.98 -36.85 22.98
CA THR A 724 9.95 -37.93 23.26
C THR A 724 10.83 -38.31 22.06
N GLY A 725 10.68 -37.62 20.92
CA GLY A 725 11.45 -37.82 19.69
C GLY A 725 11.14 -39.08 18.87
N GLY A 726 10.33 -40.01 19.39
CA GLY A 726 10.08 -41.32 18.75
C GLY A 726 9.46 -41.22 17.35
N THR A 727 8.45 -40.37 17.19
CA THR A 727 7.77 -40.19 15.90
C THR A 727 8.69 -39.59 14.84
N MET A 728 9.44 -38.53 15.17
CA MET A 728 10.37 -37.90 14.23
C MET A 728 11.51 -38.85 13.86
N GLN A 729 12.04 -39.62 14.82
CA GLN A 729 13.08 -40.61 14.54
C GLN A 729 12.58 -41.68 13.55
N ALA A 730 11.36 -42.19 13.75
CA ALA A 730 10.74 -43.12 12.81
C ALA A 730 10.55 -42.49 11.42
N ALA A 731 10.19 -41.20 11.35
CA ALA A 731 10.08 -40.48 10.11
C ALA A 731 11.42 -40.36 9.37
N CYS A 732 12.50 -40.04 10.08
CA CYS A 732 13.85 -39.99 9.51
C CYS A 732 14.26 -41.35 8.95
N GLN A 733 14.05 -42.42 9.73
CA GLN A 733 14.35 -43.80 9.31
C GLN A 733 13.54 -44.23 8.08
N LEU A 734 12.30 -43.76 7.92
CA LEU A 734 11.51 -44.02 6.72
C LEU A 734 12.09 -43.35 5.48
N VAL A 735 12.51 -42.09 5.59
CA VAL A 735 13.16 -41.36 4.49
C VAL A 735 14.45 -42.08 4.08
N GLU A 736 15.29 -42.45 5.05
CA GLU A 736 16.54 -43.19 4.81
C GLU A 736 16.29 -44.58 4.20
N LYS A 737 15.24 -45.28 4.64
CA LYS A 737 14.85 -46.59 4.09
C LYS A 737 14.36 -46.52 2.63
N LEU A 738 13.91 -45.34 2.20
CA LEU A 738 13.60 -45.02 0.81
C LEU A 738 14.78 -44.34 0.08
N ASN A 739 16.00 -44.45 0.61
CA ASN A 739 17.24 -43.89 0.06
C ASN A 739 17.27 -42.35 -0.07
N GLY A 740 16.42 -41.64 0.68
CA GLY A 740 16.51 -40.19 0.84
C GLY A 740 17.53 -39.79 1.91
N ASN A 741 18.14 -38.61 1.74
CA ASN A 741 18.94 -37.94 2.75
C ASN A 741 18.05 -37.02 3.61
N VAL A 742 18.20 -37.08 4.94
CA VAL A 742 17.49 -36.16 5.85
C VAL A 742 18.33 -34.90 6.01
N ALA A 743 17.90 -33.81 5.38
CA ALA A 743 18.57 -32.51 5.42
C ALA A 743 18.45 -31.81 6.79
N GLY A 744 17.37 -32.12 7.51
CA GLY A 744 17.07 -31.57 8.82
C GLY A 744 15.64 -31.90 9.25
N VAL A 745 15.36 -31.61 10.52
CA VAL A 745 14.05 -31.77 11.14
C VAL A 745 13.64 -30.47 11.83
N ALA A 746 12.41 -30.04 11.61
CA ALA A 746 11.92 -28.73 12.06
C ALA A 746 10.65 -28.85 12.91
N PHE A 747 10.61 -28.08 14.00
CA PHE A 747 9.49 -28.05 14.95
C PHE A 747 9.09 -26.62 15.30
N VAL A 748 7.82 -26.39 15.61
CA VAL A 748 7.44 -25.11 16.24
C VAL A 748 7.82 -25.14 17.72
N ILE A 749 7.50 -26.24 18.41
CA ILE A 749 7.68 -26.40 19.84
C ILE A 749 8.65 -27.55 20.13
N ASP A 750 9.55 -27.35 21.08
CA ASP A 750 10.32 -28.41 21.72
C ASP A 750 9.99 -28.49 23.22
N LEU A 751 9.99 -29.70 23.77
CA LEU A 751 9.80 -30.01 25.19
C LEU A 751 11.09 -30.66 25.74
N PRO A 752 12.10 -29.85 26.14
CA PRO A 752 13.43 -30.36 26.48
C PRO A 752 13.43 -31.43 27.59
N ASP A 753 12.52 -31.31 28.56
CA ASP A 753 12.44 -32.25 29.70
C ASP A 753 12.10 -33.69 29.30
N LEU A 754 11.48 -33.87 28.12
CA LEU A 754 11.16 -35.19 27.56
C LEU A 754 12.30 -35.80 26.75
N LYS A 755 13.45 -35.11 26.64
CA LYS A 755 14.70 -35.58 26.04
C LYS A 755 14.56 -36.06 24.59
N GLY A 756 13.60 -35.53 23.83
CA GLY A 756 13.38 -35.93 22.43
C GLY A 756 14.58 -35.71 21.53
N ARG A 757 15.32 -34.61 21.74
CA ARG A 757 16.54 -34.29 20.97
C ARG A 757 17.63 -35.34 21.07
N GLU A 758 17.74 -36.05 22.19
CA GLU A 758 18.76 -37.09 22.38
C GLU A 758 18.62 -38.22 21.34
N LYS A 759 17.42 -38.45 20.81
CA LYS A 759 17.16 -39.46 19.76
C LYS A 759 17.44 -38.96 18.35
N LEU A 760 17.70 -37.66 18.18
CA LEU A 760 17.85 -36.98 16.90
C LEU A 760 19.24 -36.34 16.73
N LEU A 761 20.22 -36.71 17.57
CA LEU A 761 21.58 -36.15 17.55
C LEU A 761 22.32 -36.34 16.21
N SER A 762 21.90 -37.29 15.40
CA SER A 762 22.44 -37.53 14.05
C SER A 762 21.88 -36.58 12.99
N TYR A 763 20.88 -35.75 13.32
CA TYR A 763 20.18 -34.86 12.40
C TYR A 763 20.34 -33.39 12.80
N ASP A 764 20.19 -32.50 11.83
CA ASP A 764 20.08 -31.07 12.09
C ASP A 764 18.69 -30.75 12.65
N VAL A 765 18.61 -30.50 13.96
CA VAL A 765 17.36 -30.26 14.68
C VAL A 765 17.15 -28.77 14.89
N PHE A 766 16.05 -28.24 14.38
CA PHE A 766 15.65 -26.85 14.54
C PHE A 766 14.25 -26.73 15.15
N ASN A 767 14.10 -25.86 16.15
CA ASN A 767 12.82 -25.52 16.75
C ASN A 767 12.69 -24.00 16.92
N LEU A 768 11.47 -23.49 17.04
CA LEU A 768 11.24 -22.06 17.22
C LEU A 768 11.14 -21.64 18.69
N VAL A 769 10.48 -22.45 19.53
CA VAL A 769 10.33 -22.19 20.96
C VAL A 769 10.45 -23.45 21.80
N GLU A 770 10.80 -23.26 23.07
CA GLU A 770 10.86 -24.31 24.08
C GLU A 770 9.82 -24.08 25.17
N PHE A 771 9.19 -25.15 25.64
CA PHE A 771 8.33 -25.14 26.82
C PHE A 771 8.82 -26.17 27.85
N GLU A 772 8.64 -25.88 29.13
CA GLU A 772 8.83 -26.86 30.21
C GLU A 772 7.91 -28.08 29.95
N GLY A 773 8.45 -29.28 30.09
CA GLY A 773 7.76 -30.54 29.89
C GLY A 773 7.33 -31.13 31.24
N GLU A 774 6.02 -31.11 31.51
CA GLU A 774 5.37 -31.90 32.57
C GLU A 774 4.18 -32.69 32.01
#